data_AF-A0AAW6X0N6-F1
#
_entry.id   AF-A0AAW6X0N6-F1
#
_cell.length_a   1.000
_cell.length_b   1.000
_cell.length_c   1.000
_cell.angle_alpha   90.00
_cell.angle_beta   90.00
_cell.angle_gamma   90.00
#
_symmetry.space_group_name_H-M   'P 1'
#
loop_
_entity.id
_entity.type
_entity.pdbx_description
1 polymer ?
#
loop_
_entity_poly.entity_id
_entity_poly.type
_entity_poly.pdbx_seq_one_letter_code
_entity_poly.pdbx_strand_id
1 'polypeptide(L)'
;MIIGFGNNVVSSLAADITATQTTIQVMPGAGALFSGLLTYDYANDSNPLKVYAKITLTDAKETVFEVCHLTAVNNDMLTVVRGQEGTAAKGWSLNDVIANFATRGSENQFVQIEQLQSGHYTSAVAGGTANGLTLALPATFFLNGSTEWALKTPILIYPTLNNTGASTLQLTMGGRVMGTYPLVKGSNTALRAGDIVAKNPFLAVFNADQGRFIVLNPTTDVGSVRTVNSIGPDVAGNVKLKATDVGALPVYPDTLSVDLNTLGATTQAGVYCQPENAGATTAKHYPVNLAGTLLVTPSAYGCQQEYTEYSAGRKFQRGLTAAWNGKDGPWSQWREYYGEGHKPTPDEINAVKKSGDTMTGPLGTPRVIFPGTQAMDGNTDIDRPDGFCIESINGNSVNYPKPVSDWLASLLTFKIGENRNVQFAVGSGRTEFYYRSIRKDTPATMKWLQLFTTEGGTISGPLTAPYVSSTPNVVPEGAGPFSNQLNSKAPLYQPNWQWPVNTGGLYVPIVKGVSTRQGQGYPTAVSFGYLLSGTPSFAQACIHAKGDNSDFNWRFDGGSGNFYCPGGVYANNAIFHVDGNITGNIWGGYLSNWLNQNISNAQNNAQNWAYQNLVQNVRLTGRINQPDTGGQVRVPDGCVFTGMSGANYDPSIWASYSYVQVLINGSWRNIGTS
;
A
#
# COMPACT_ATOMS: atom_id res chain seq x y z
N MET A 1 -48.21 6.13 19.09
CA MET A 1 -47.85 4.72 18.83
C MET A 1 -46.99 4.68 17.58
N ILE A 2 -45.97 3.83 17.55
CA ILE A 2 -45.19 3.55 16.34
C ILE A 2 -45.90 2.41 15.59
N ILE A 3 -45.86 2.49 14.26
CA ILE A 3 -46.25 1.37 13.40
C ILE A 3 -45.05 0.46 13.19
N GLY A 4 -45.22 -0.81 13.52
CA GLY A 4 -44.26 -1.85 13.19
C GLY A 4 -44.52 -2.37 11.77
N PHE A 5 -43.41 -2.62 11.07
CA PHE A 5 -43.40 -3.06 9.68
C PHE A 5 -42.23 -4.01 9.47
N GLY A 6 -42.45 -5.12 8.78
CA GLY A 6 -41.45 -6.16 8.58
C GLY A 6 -41.22 -6.47 7.11
N ASN A 7 -40.06 -7.05 6.80
CA ASN A 7 -39.68 -7.36 5.42
C ASN A 7 -40.49 -8.56 4.90
N ASN A 8 -41.45 -8.29 4.01
CA ASN A 8 -42.25 -9.30 3.29
C ASN A 8 -42.88 -10.36 4.22
N VAL A 9 -43.40 -9.96 5.38
CA VAL A 9 -44.01 -10.89 6.35
C VAL A 9 -45.35 -11.39 5.81
N VAL A 10 -45.40 -12.69 5.49
CA VAL A 10 -46.57 -13.39 4.94
C VAL A 10 -46.69 -14.77 5.59
N SER A 11 -47.91 -15.20 5.90
CA SER A 11 -48.26 -16.55 6.32
C SER A 11 -49.69 -16.88 5.90
N SER A 12 -50.22 -17.99 6.42
CA SER A 12 -51.60 -18.42 6.24
C SER A 12 -52.26 -18.72 7.59
N LEU A 13 -53.59 -18.70 7.60
CA LEU A 13 -54.40 -19.11 8.74
C LEU A 13 -54.28 -20.62 8.99
N ALA A 14 -54.16 -21.01 10.26
CA ALA A 14 -54.11 -22.42 10.69
C ALA A 14 -55.48 -23.01 11.08
N ALA A 15 -56.55 -22.20 11.02
CA ALA A 15 -57.93 -22.62 11.23
C ALA A 15 -58.89 -21.59 10.62
N ASP A 16 -60.14 -21.99 10.39
CA ASP A 16 -61.21 -21.05 10.05
C ASP A 16 -61.42 -20.06 11.21
N ILE A 17 -61.61 -18.79 10.87
CA ILE A 17 -61.95 -17.72 11.82
C ILE A 17 -63.25 -17.02 11.44
N THR A 18 -63.97 -16.54 12.44
CA THR A 18 -65.19 -15.74 12.29
C THR A 18 -64.89 -14.24 12.36
N ALA A 19 -65.87 -13.42 11.99
CA ALA A 19 -65.76 -11.95 12.05
C ALA A 19 -65.61 -11.37 13.47
N THR A 20 -65.88 -12.16 14.52
CA THR A 20 -65.84 -11.69 15.92
C THR A 20 -64.58 -12.10 16.66
N GLN A 21 -63.82 -13.07 16.14
CA GLN A 21 -62.59 -13.53 16.78
C GLN A 21 -61.49 -12.46 16.67
N THR A 22 -60.93 -12.10 17.82
CA THR A 22 -59.80 -11.16 17.95
C THR A 22 -58.46 -11.87 18.17
N THR A 23 -58.48 -13.20 18.29
CA THR A 23 -57.29 -14.04 18.33
C THR A 23 -57.27 -14.93 17.09
N ILE A 24 -56.21 -14.84 16.30
CA ILE A 24 -56.06 -15.52 15.03
C ILE A 24 -54.87 -16.46 15.10
N GLN A 25 -55.06 -17.74 14.79
CA GLN A 25 -53.97 -18.71 14.75
C GLN A 25 -53.34 -18.74 13.36
N VAL A 26 -52.03 -18.59 13.28
CA VAL A 26 -51.25 -18.73 12.05
C VAL A 26 -50.57 -20.10 11.98
N MET A 27 -50.07 -20.47 10.81
CA MET A 27 -49.37 -21.74 10.62
C MET A 27 -48.22 -21.92 11.63
N PRO A 28 -47.95 -23.15 12.12
CA PRO A 28 -46.94 -23.38 13.15
C PRO A 28 -45.58 -22.77 12.82
N GLY A 29 -45.01 -22.04 13.78
CA GLY A 29 -43.73 -21.34 13.65
C GLY A 29 -43.80 -19.96 12.97
N ALA A 30 -44.92 -19.59 12.36
CA ALA A 30 -45.07 -18.29 11.70
C ALA A 30 -45.29 -17.14 12.70
N GLY A 31 -45.73 -17.41 13.93
CA GLY A 31 -45.94 -16.40 14.96
C GLY A 31 -44.68 -15.57 15.25
N ALA A 32 -43.49 -16.18 15.14
CA ALA A 32 -42.22 -15.47 15.32
C ALA A 32 -42.04 -14.30 14.33
N LEU A 33 -42.48 -14.46 13.08
CA LEU A 33 -42.42 -13.41 12.06
C LEU A 33 -43.31 -12.21 12.44
N PHE A 34 -44.52 -12.48 12.93
CA PHE A 34 -45.46 -11.46 13.37
C PHE A 34 -45.05 -10.81 14.70
N SER A 35 -44.38 -11.55 15.58
CA SER A 35 -43.80 -10.98 16.81
C SER A 35 -42.73 -9.93 16.49
N GLY A 36 -41.95 -10.15 15.42
CA GLY A 36 -41.00 -9.16 14.92
C GLY A 36 -41.65 -7.83 14.52
N LEU A 37 -42.90 -7.86 14.05
CA LEU A 37 -43.65 -6.65 13.71
C LEU A 37 -44.04 -5.80 14.93
N LEU A 38 -43.91 -6.32 16.16
CA LEU A 38 -44.18 -5.58 17.39
C LEU A 38 -42.89 -5.06 18.05
N THR A 39 -41.79 -5.07 17.30
CA THR A 39 -40.48 -4.57 17.70
C THR A 39 -40.00 -3.47 16.74
N TYR A 40 -38.97 -2.74 17.13
CA TYR A 40 -38.32 -1.71 16.31
C TYR A 40 -36.83 -1.65 16.64
N ASP A 41 -36.00 -1.35 15.65
CA ASP A 41 -34.53 -1.45 15.76
C ASP A 41 -33.86 -0.28 16.51
N TYR A 42 -34.63 0.71 16.98
CA TYR A 42 -34.12 1.94 17.57
C TYR A 42 -34.72 2.21 18.95
N ALA A 43 -34.12 1.71 20.02
CA ALA A 43 -34.60 1.95 21.38
C ALA A 43 -34.25 3.36 21.88
N ASN A 44 -35.16 3.98 22.64
CA ASN A 44 -34.89 5.17 23.44
C ASN A 44 -35.49 4.96 24.84
N ASP A 45 -34.62 4.61 25.80
CA ASP A 45 -35.03 4.31 27.18
C ASP A 45 -35.73 5.49 27.87
N SER A 46 -35.44 6.72 27.42
CA SER A 46 -36.07 7.94 27.94
C SER A 46 -37.43 8.24 27.29
N ASN A 47 -37.83 7.53 26.25
CA ASN A 47 -39.10 7.74 25.56
C ASN A 47 -39.66 6.42 24.99
N PRO A 48 -40.20 5.54 25.84
CA PRO A 48 -40.79 4.29 25.39
C PRO A 48 -42.04 4.56 24.56
N LEU A 49 -42.14 3.95 23.39
CA LEU A 49 -43.27 4.10 22.48
C LEU A 49 -43.92 2.74 22.24
N LYS A 50 -45.25 2.69 22.41
CA LYS A 50 -46.03 1.49 22.09
C LYS A 50 -46.03 1.22 20.59
N VAL A 51 -45.93 -0.06 20.24
CA VAL A 51 -45.89 -0.55 18.86
C VAL A 51 -47.17 -1.32 18.57
N TYR A 52 -47.64 -1.23 17.35
CA TYR A 52 -48.65 -2.12 16.77
C TYR A 52 -48.31 -2.31 15.30
N ALA A 53 -48.76 -3.39 14.69
CA ALA A 53 -48.56 -3.61 13.25
C ALA A 53 -49.88 -3.64 12.52
N LYS A 54 -49.85 -3.39 11.22
CA LYS A 54 -51.02 -3.54 10.36
C LYS A 54 -50.88 -4.81 9.56
N ILE A 55 -51.82 -5.73 9.72
CA ILE A 55 -51.83 -6.99 8.98
C ILE A 55 -53.10 -7.08 8.17
N THR A 56 -53.00 -7.65 6.99
CA THR A 56 -54.10 -7.80 6.05
C THR A 56 -54.42 -9.28 5.92
N LEU A 57 -55.67 -9.63 6.14
CA LEU A 57 -56.25 -10.92 5.79
C LEU A 57 -56.80 -10.81 4.38
N THR A 58 -56.54 -11.81 3.55
CA THR A 58 -57.02 -11.84 2.17
C THR A 58 -57.22 -13.29 1.70
N ASP A 59 -58.14 -13.50 0.77
CA ASP A 59 -58.36 -14.83 0.20
C ASP A 59 -57.14 -15.24 -0.63
N ALA A 60 -56.99 -16.53 -0.95
CA ALA A 60 -55.84 -17.04 -1.70
C ALA A 60 -55.61 -16.39 -3.09
N LYS A 61 -56.58 -15.64 -3.61
CA LYS A 61 -56.50 -14.90 -4.89
C LYS A 61 -56.38 -13.38 -4.73
N GLU A 62 -56.34 -12.89 -3.50
CA GLU A 62 -56.26 -11.47 -3.14
C GLU A 62 -57.40 -10.60 -3.71
N THR A 63 -58.60 -11.15 -3.81
CA THR A 63 -59.79 -10.48 -4.36
C THR A 63 -60.58 -9.68 -3.32
N VAL A 64 -60.48 -10.06 -2.04
CA VAL A 64 -61.14 -9.40 -0.92
C VAL A 64 -60.17 -9.34 0.25
N PHE A 65 -60.11 -8.21 0.95
CA PHE A 65 -59.20 -8.03 2.08
C PHE A 65 -59.86 -7.40 3.31
N GLU A 66 -59.27 -7.64 4.46
CA GLU A 66 -59.55 -7.00 5.75
C GLU A 66 -58.24 -6.55 6.39
N VAL A 67 -58.16 -5.28 6.79
CA VAL A 67 -57.03 -4.76 7.55
C VAL A 67 -57.31 -4.91 9.03
N CYS A 68 -56.35 -5.44 9.76
CA CYS A 68 -56.37 -5.62 11.20
C CYS A 68 -55.17 -4.92 11.84
N HIS A 69 -55.30 -4.46 13.08
CA HIS A 69 -54.17 -4.01 13.88
C HIS A 69 -53.70 -5.14 14.79
N LEU A 70 -52.49 -5.66 14.56
CA LEU A 70 -51.81 -6.59 15.44
C LEU A 70 -51.32 -5.85 16.70
N THR A 71 -51.65 -6.38 17.87
CA THR A 71 -51.34 -5.75 19.16
C THR A 71 -50.57 -6.64 20.12
N ALA A 72 -50.65 -7.95 19.97
CA ALA A 72 -49.84 -8.92 20.71
C ALA A 72 -49.66 -10.21 19.93
N VAL A 73 -48.60 -10.95 20.23
CA VAL A 73 -48.32 -12.29 19.71
C VAL A 73 -47.95 -13.20 20.86
N ASN A 74 -48.56 -14.38 20.94
CA ASN A 74 -48.21 -15.41 21.91
C ASN A 74 -48.07 -16.75 21.19
N ASN A 75 -46.83 -17.21 20.99
CA ASN A 75 -46.52 -18.32 20.06
C ASN A 75 -47.13 -18.03 18.68
N ASP A 76 -47.92 -18.96 18.12
CA ASP A 76 -48.59 -18.80 16.82
C ASP A 76 -49.99 -18.16 16.91
N MET A 77 -50.34 -17.56 18.05
CA MET A 77 -51.60 -16.84 18.27
C MET A 77 -51.40 -15.33 18.19
N LEU A 78 -52.02 -14.70 17.20
CA LEU A 78 -52.00 -13.25 17.00
C LEU A 78 -53.22 -12.61 17.65
N THR A 79 -53.03 -11.55 18.44
CA THR A 79 -54.12 -10.74 18.99
C THR A 79 -54.30 -9.47 18.16
N VAL A 80 -55.49 -9.30 17.60
CA VAL A 80 -55.78 -8.26 16.61
C VAL A 80 -57.03 -7.44 16.95
N VAL A 81 -57.03 -6.20 16.49
CA VAL A 81 -58.24 -5.38 16.33
C VAL A 81 -58.69 -5.52 14.88
N ARG A 82 -59.89 -6.08 14.67
CA ARG A 82 -60.47 -6.42 13.35
C ARG A 82 -61.05 -5.20 12.63
N GLY A 83 -61.26 -5.29 11.31
CA GLY A 83 -62.02 -4.29 10.53
C GLY A 83 -61.50 -2.85 10.61
N GLN A 84 -60.19 -2.65 10.43
CA GLN A 84 -59.54 -1.33 10.48
C GLN A 84 -59.47 -0.68 9.09
N GLU A 85 -59.11 0.60 9.05
CA GLU A 85 -58.95 1.39 7.82
C GLU A 85 -60.19 1.44 6.90
N GLY A 86 -61.38 1.27 7.46
CA GLY A 86 -62.64 1.25 6.70
C GLY A 86 -62.96 -0.11 6.07
N THR A 87 -62.18 -1.15 6.36
CA THR A 87 -62.54 -2.53 6.03
C THR A 87 -63.51 -3.12 7.05
N ALA A 88 -64.32 -4.09 6.64
CA ALA A 88 -65.24 -4.79 7.53
C ALA A 88 -64.63 -6.10 8.02
N ALA A 89 -64.85 -6.44 9.30
CA ALA A 89 -64.46 -7.74 9.84
C ALA A 89 -65.25 -8.88 9.18
N LYS A 90 -64.57 -9.95 8.75
CA LYS A 90 -65.18 -11.09 8.03
C LYS A 90 -64.70 -12.45 8.57
N GLY A 91 -65.40 -13.50 8.16
CA GLY A 91 -64.87 -14.85 8.32
C GLY A 91 -63.80 -15.15 7.26
N TRP A 92 -62.77 -15.90 7.63
CA TRP A 92 -61.68 -16.31 6.76
C TRP A 92 -61.43 -17.81 6.94
N SER A 93 -61.09 -18.50 5.86
CA SER A 93 -60.94 -19.95 5.84
C SER A 93 -59.50 -20.37 6.15
N LEU A 94 -59.32 -21.61 6.60
CA LEU A 94 -58.02 -22.27 6.66
C LEU A 94 -57.23 -22.04 5.35
N ASN A 95 -55.94 -21.74 5.48
CA ASN A 95 -55.00 -21.42 4.39
C ASN A 95 -55.17 -20.04 3.72
N ASP A 96 -56.18 -19.24 4.07
CA ASP A 96 -56.24 -17.84 3.61
C ASP A 96 -55.03 -17.05 4.11
N VAL A 97 -54.64 -16.03 3.34
CA VAL A 97 -53.37 -15.31 3.52
C VAL A 97 -53.50 -14.27 4.62
N ILE A 98 -52.48 -14.18 5.45
CA ILE A 98 -52.30 -13.13 6.46
C ILE A 98 -50.90 -12.54 6.31
N ALA A 99 -50.82 -11.23 6.08
CA ALA A 99 -49.56 -10.58 5.73
C ALA A 99 -49.47 -9.15 6.25
N ASN A 100 -48.25 -8.65 6.46
CA ASN A 100 -48.00 -7.23 6.72
C ASN A 100 -47.87 -6.47 5.39
N PHE A 101 -48.96 -6.38 4.63
CA PHE A 101 -49.01 -5.58 3.41
C PHE A 101 -48.98 -4.07 3.72
N ALA A 102 -48.38 -3.30 2.82
CA ALA A 102 -48.51 -1.86 2.82
C ALA A 102 -49.98 -1.47 2.64
N THR A 103 -50.48 -0.64 3.54
CA THR A 103 -51.84 -0.10 3.56
C THR A 103 -51.77 1.41 3.49
N ARG A 104 -52.83 2.08 3.04
CA ARG A 104 -52.85 3.56 3.01
C ARG A 104 -52.51 4.13 4.39
N GLY A 105 -53.01 3.55 5.47
CA GLY A 105 -52.68 4.04 6.79
C GLY A 105 -51.29 3.63 7.28
N SER A 106 -50.61 2.61 6.74
CA SER A 106 -49.19 2.40 7.03
C SER A 106 -48.35 3.49 6.36
N GLU A 107 -48.62 3.76 5.09
CA GLU A 107 -47.88 4.78 4.32
C GLU A 107 -48.10 6.20 4.86
N ASN A 108 -49.33 6.55 5.26
CA ASN A 108 -49.64 7.86 5.81
C ASN A 108 -48.99 8.14 7.18
N GLN A 109 -48.43 7.13 7.85
CA GLN A 109 -47.75 7.31 9.14
C GLN A 109 -46.26 7.66 8.98
N PHE A 110 -45.70 7.52 7.78
CA PHE A 110 -44.36 8.04 7.49
C PHE A 110 -44.39 9.57 7.38
N VAL A 111 -43.51 10.22 8.13
CA VAL A 111 -43.37 11.68 8.12
C VAL A 111 -42.82 12.12 6.77
N GLN A 112 -43.58 12.96 6.07
CA GLN A 112 -43.16 13.57 4.81
C GLN A 112 -42.33 14.84 5.05
N ILE A 113 -41.53 15.24 4.07
CA ILE A 113 -40.65 16.43 4.20
C ILE A 113 -41.46 17.71 4.47
N GLU A 114 -42.61 17.89 3.82
CA GLU A 114 -43.50 19.04 4.03
C GLU A 114 -44.11 19.04 5.44
N GLN A 115 -44.39 17.86 6.00
CA GLN A 115 -44.87 17.75 7.38
C GLN A 115 -43.80 18.16 8.39
N LEU A 116 -42.53 17.85 8.12
CA LEU A 116 -41.41 18.30 8.94
C LEU A 116 -41.19 19.81 8.81
N GLN A 117 -41.13 20.32 7.58
CA GLN A 117 -40.88 21.74 7.28
C GLN A 117 -41.98 22.68 7.79
N SER A 118 -43.24 22.26 7.72
CA SER A 118 -44.37 23.02 8.28
C SER A 118 -44.51 22.87 9.79
N GLY A 119 -43.74 21.99 10.43
CA GLY A 119 -43.93 21.65 11.84
C GLY A 119 -45.31 21.06 12.11
N HIS A 120 -45.84 20.21 11.21
CA HIS A 120 -47.21 19.67 11.25
C HIS A 120 -47.60 19.03 12.59
N TYR A 121 -46.63 18.48 13.31
CA TYR A 121 -46.82 17.81 14.60
C TYR A 121 -46.40 18.68 15.80
N THR A 122 -45.79 19.84 15.58
CA THR A 122 -45.13 20.64 16.62
C THR A 122 -45.43 22.13 16.55
N SER A 123 -46.23 22.57 15.58
CA SER A 123 -46.63 23.98 15.44
C SER A 123 -48.11 24.11 15.15
N ALA A 124 -48.72 25.19 15.65
CA ALA A 124 -50.04 25.62 15.22
C ALA A 124 -50.29 27.08 15.57
N VAL A 125 -51.31 27.66 14.92
CA VAL A 125 -51.85 28.97 15.26
C VAL A 125 -52.73 28.83 16.50
N ALA A 126 -52.48 29.66 17.51
CA ALA A 126 -53.26 29.62 18.75
C ALA A 126 -54.67 30.19 18.52
N GLY A 127 -55.67 29.41 18.91
CA GLY A 127 -57.04 29.89 19.12
C GLY A 127 -57.25 30.39 20.55
N GLY A 128 -58.52 30.56 20.95
CA GLY A 128 -58.91 30.92 22.31
C GLY A 128 -58.92 32.43 22.57
N THR A 129 -58.53 32.84 23.78
CA THR A 129 -58.53 34.24 24.24
C THR A 129 -57.10 34.75 24.49
N ALA A 130 -56.94 36.05 24.71
CA ALA A 130 -55.65 36.71 24.97
C ALA A 130 -54.79 36.03 26.07
N ASN A 131 -55.42 35.50 27.12
CA ASN A 131 -54.74 34.83 28.24
C ASN A 131 -55.09 33.34 28.35
N GLY A 132 -55.94 32.81 27.47
CA GLY A 132 -56.39 31.42 27.49
C GLY A 132 -56.27 30.84 26.10
N LEU A 133 -55.05 30.48 25.71
CA LEU A 133 -54.73 29.99 24.37
C LEU A 133 -55.18 28.53 24.22
N THR A 134 -55.58 28.15 23.01
CA THR A 134 -55.90 26.75 22.67
C THR A 134 -55.05 26.28 21.50
N LEU A 135 -54.53 25.05 21.58
CA LEU A 135 -53.70 24.44 20.54
C LEU A 135 -54.17 23.01 20.24
N ALA A 136 -54.22 22.65 18.96
CA ALA A 136 -54.55 21.29 18.52
C ALA A 136 -53.41 20.73 17.66
N LEU A 137 -52.88 19.57 18.03
CA LEU A 137 -51.82 18.86 17.31
C LEU A 137 -52.29 17.45 16.89
N PRO A 138 -51.92 16.96 15.70
CA PRO A 138 -52.16 15.57 15.32
C PRO A 138 -51.39 14.59 16.21
N ALA A 139 -51.98 13.43 16.53
CA ALA A 139 -51.30 12.37 17.27
C ALA A 139 -51.94 10.99 17.07
N THR A 140 -51.12 9.93 17.17
CA THR A 140 -51.56 8.52 17.09
C THR A 140 -51.44 7.79 18.43
N PHE A 141 -51.16 8.51 19.52
CA PHE A 141 -50.98 7.94 20.86
C PHE A 141 -52.22 7.21 21.39
N PHE A 142 -53.41 7.54 20.88
CA PHE A 142 -54.69 7.05 21.38
C PHE A 142 -55.32 5.92 20.52
N LEU A 143 -54.58 5.39 19.55
CA LEU A 143 -55.04 4.24 18.76
C LEU A 143 -55.17 2.99 19.64
N ASN A 144 -56.04 2.06 19.23
CA ASN A 144 -56.25 0.75 19.87
C ASN A 144 -56.53 0.84 21.39
N GLY A 145 -57.22 1.89 21.84
CA GLY A 145 -57.63 2.07 23.24
C GLY A 145 -56.55 2.63 24.17
N SER A 146 -55.37 3.00 23.65
CA SER A 146 -54.30 3.62 24.45
C SER A 146 -54.72 4.97 25.04
N THR A 147 -54.28 5.24 26.27
CA THR A 147 -54.48 6.52 27.01
C THR A 147 -53.16 7.26 27.27
N GLU A 148 -52.03 6.61 27.05
CA GLU A 148 -50.70 7.19 27.26
C GLU A 148 -50.35 8.17 26.16
N TRP A 149 -49.63 9.24 26.51
CA TRP A 149 -49.13 10.23 25.59
C TRP A 149 -47.86 10.87 26.15
N ALA A 150 -47.06 11.47 25.27
CA ALA A 150 -45.91 12.27 25.66
C ALA A 150 -45.74 13.44 24.70
N LEU A 151 -45.30 14.58 25.23
CA LEU A 151 -44.88 15.75 24.45
C LEU A 151 -43.55 16.23 25.00
N LYS A 152 -42.45 15.86 24.33
CA LYS A 152 -41.08 16.23 24.72
C LYS A 152 -40.39 17.18 23.74
N THR A 153 -41.03 17.47 22.61
CA THR A 153 -40.52 18.43 21.62
C THR A 153 -41.01 19.84 21.99
N PRO A 154 -40.19 20.88 21.80
CA PRO A 154 -40.66 22.25 21.82
C PRO A 154 -41.78 22.44 20.79
N ILE A 155 -42.80 23.19 21.16
CA ILE A 155 -43.88 23.58 20.27
C ILE A 155 -43.74 25.04 19.86
N LEU A 156 -43.93 25.32 18.58
CA LEU A 156 -43.93 26.68 18.03
C LEU A 156 -45.37 27.17 17.91
N ILE A 157 -45.71 28.19 18.66
CA ILE A 157 -47.08 28.71 18.74
C ILE A 157 -47.13 30.07 18.06
N TYR A 158 -48.06 30.22 17.11
CA TYR A 158 -48.35 31.51 16.47
C TYR A 158 -49.56 32.16 17.16
N PRO A 159 -49.37 33.10 18.10
CA PRO A 159 -50.48 33.74 18.80
C PRO A 159 -51.28 34.65 17.87
N THR A 160 -52.59 34.75 18.09
CA THR A 160 -53.48 35.66 17.35
C THR A 160 -53.80 36.95 18.09
N LEU A 161 -53.54 36.98 19.40
CA LEU A 161 -53.83 38.09 20.32
C LEU A 161 -52.62 38.37 21.22
N ASN A 162 -52.49 39.63 21.66
CA ASN A 162 -51.53 39.99 22.70
C ASN A 162 -52.08 39.52 24.05
N ASN A 163 -51.22 38.98 24.92
CA ASN A 163 -51.66 38.70 26.28
C ASN A 163 -51.73 39.98 27.13
N THR A 164 -52.64 40.00 28.09
CA THR A 164 -52.83 41.12 29.02
C THR A 164 -52.42 40.77 30.46
N GLY A 165 -51.94 39.54 30.69
CA GLY A 165 -51.46 39.09 31.98
C GLY A 165 -51.03 37.62 31.95
N ALA A 166 -51.12 36.96 33.11
CA ALA A 166 -50.83 35.53 33.23
C ALA A 166 -51.68 34.73 32.24
N SER A 167 -51.07 33.79 31.53
CA SER A 167 -51.72 33.07 30.43
C SER A 167 -51.65 31.55 30.61
N THR A 168 -52.59 30.83 30.00
CA THR A 168 -52.65 29.36 29.96
C THR A 168 -52.75 28.84 28.54
N LEU A 169 -52.38 27.58 28.32
CA LEU A 169 -52.50 26.85 27.06
C LEU A 169 -53.31 25.55 27.28
N GLN A 170 -54.44 25.42 26.60
CA GLN A 170 -55.16 24.14 26.48
C GLN A 170 -54.60 23.35 25.31
N LEU A 171 -54.01 22.18 25.61
CA LEU A 171 -53.44 21.30 24.60
C LEU A 171 -54.45 20.21 24.22
N THR A 172 -54.71 20.08 22.92
CA THR A 172 -55.48 18.98 22.32
C THR A 172 -54.56 18.18 21.41
N MET A 173 -54.50 16.86 21.57
CA MET A 173 -53.72 15.96 20.72
C MET A 173 -54.60 14.85 20.16
N GLY A 174 -54.54 14.60 18.84
CA GLY A 174 -55.32 13.54 18.20
C GLY A 174 -56.82 13.61 18.48
N GLY A 175 -57.37 14.83 18.60
CA GLY A 175 -58.78 15.08 18.92
C GLY A 175 -59.17 14.96 20.41
N ARG A 176 -58.23 14.67 21.32
CA ARG A 176 -58.48 14.60 22.77
C ARG A 176 -57.82 15.75 23.52
N VAL A 177 -58.52 16.35 24.48
CA VAL A 177 -57.96 17.40 25.36
C VAL A 177 -57.05 16.76 26.41
N MET A 178 -55.79 17.16 26.44
CA MET A 178 -54.78 16.65 27.38
C MET A 178 -54.84 17.39 28.72
N GLY A 179 -55.14 18.69 28.67
CA GLY A 179 -55.26 19.56 29.83
C GLY A 179 -55.10 21.03 29.47
N THR A 180 -55.30 21.88 30.49
CA THR A 180 -55.04 23.32 30.43
C THR A 180 -53.91 23.65 31.39
N TYR A 181 -52.82 24.18 30.86
CA TYR A 181 -51.56 24.34 31.58
C TYR A 181 -51.15 25.80 31.63
N PRO A 182 -50.57 26.30 32.73
CA PRO A 182 -50.03 27.65 32.78
C PRO A 182 -48.86 27.82 31.81
N LEU A 183 -48.84 28.97 31.14
CA LEU A 183 -47.68 29.47 30.41
C LEU A 183 -46.85 30.31 31.37
N VAL A 184 -45.59 29.93 31.57
CA VAL A 184 -44.64 30.60 32.45
C VAL A 184 -43.38 30.94 31.70
N LYS A 185 -42.61 31.89 32.21
CA LYS A 185 -41.26 32.23 31.74
C LYS A 185 -40.22 31.99 32.83
N GLY A 186 -38.97 31.74 32.43
CA GLY A 186 -37.94 31.26 33.33
C GLY A 186 -38.31 29.90 33.93
N SER A 187 -38.08 29.70 35.23
CA SER A 187 -38.40 28.44 35.92
C SER A 187 -39.88 28.28 36.30
N ASN A 188 -40.54 29.37 36.72
CA ASN A 188 -41.94 29.35 37.16
C ASN A 188 -42.58 30.76 37.27
N THR A 189 -42.17 31.73 36.48
CA THR A 189 -42.75 33.09 36.59
C THR A 189 -43.93 33.21 35.65
N ALA A 190 -45.10 33.62 36.15
CA ALA A 190 -46.25 33.88 35.29
C ALA A 190 -45.92 34.95 34.22
N LEU A 191 -46.48 34.79 33.03
CA LEU A 191 -46.37 35.81 31.99
C LEU A 191 -47.04 37.13 32.43
N ARG A 192 -46.56 38.24 31.90
CA ARG A 192 -47.06 39.60 32.08
C ARG A 192 -47.64 40.12 30.78
N ALA A 193 -48.45 41.17 30.86
CA ALA A 193 -48.98 41.85 29.67
C ALA A 193 -47.86 42.15 28.66
N GLY A 194 -48.08 41.77 27.41
CA GLY A 194 -47.14 41.99 26.31
C GLY A 194 -46.03 40.94 26.17
N ASP A 195 -45.94 39.92 27.03
CA ASP A 195 -45.00 38.80 26.82
C ASP A 195 -45.29 37.99 25.56
N ILE A 196 -46.57 37.85 25.23
CA ILE A 196 -47.08 37.27 23.98
C ILE A 196 -47.57 38.41 23.10
N VAL A 197 -47.05 38.49 21.89
CA VAL A 197 -47.43 39.49 20.88
C VAL A 197 -48.07 38.78 19.71
N ALA A 198 -49.27 39.20 19.31
CA ALA A 198 -50.01 38.67 18.18
C ALA A 198 -49.13 38.61 16.93
N LYS A 199 -49.23 37.50 16.20
CA LYS A 199 -48.47 37.15 14.99
C LYS A 199 -46.97 36.88 15.21
N ASN A 200 -46.41 37.19 16.38
CA ASN A 200 -45.02 36.86 16.71
C ASN A 200 -44.96 35.48 17.36
N PRO A 201 -44.37 34.47 16.69
CA PRO A 201 -44.35 33.13 17.24
C PRO A 201 -43.48 33.03 18.49
N PHE A 202 -43.88 32.18 19.42
CA PHE A 202 -43.09 31.84 20.59
C PHE A 202 -42.93 30.33 20.73
N LEU A 203 -41.79 29.93 21.32
CA LEU A 203 -41.47 28.55 21.65
C LEU A 203 -41.93 28.25 23.06
N ALA A 204 -42.66 27.15 23.23
CA ALA A 204 -43.06 26.63 24.53
C ALA A 204 -42.60 25.17 24.69
N VAL A 205 -42.08 24.84 25.87
CA VAL A 205 -41.69 23.46 26.22
C VAL A 205 -42.60 22.96 27.33
N PHE A 206 -43.17 21.77 27.15
CA PHE A 206 -44.00 21.14 28.16
C PHE A 206 -43.13 20.48 29.23
N ASN A 207 -43.35 20.85 30.49
CA ASN A 207 -42.82 20.13 31.64
C ASN A 207 -43.97 19.35 32.30
N ALA A 208 -44.01 18.05 32.04
CA ALA A 208 -45.05 17.17 32.55
C ALA A 208 -45.03 17.06 34.08
N ASP A 209 -43.84 16.95 34.69
CA ASP A 209 -43.66 16.82 36.14
C ASP A 209 -44.16 18.06 36.90
N GLN A 210 -44.05 19.22 36.26
CA GLN A 210 -44.48 20.50 36.84
C GLN A 210 -45.83 21.00 36.31
N GLY A 211 -46.47 20.24 35.41
CA GLY A 211 -47.77 20.54 34.80
C GLY A 211 -47.85 21.93 34.16
N ARG A 212 -46.84 22.34 33.38
CA ARG A 212 -46.77 23.70 32.81
C ARG A 212 -46.02 23.77 31.49
N PHE A 213 -46.24 24.86 30.75
CA PHE A 213 -45.42 25.22 29.60
C PHE A 213 -44.46 26.35 29.94
N ILE A 214 -43.19 26.16 29.61
CA ILE A 214 -42.15 27.18 29.75
C ILE A 214 -41.97 27.86 28.39
N VAL A 215 -42.27 29.15 28.34
CA VAL A 215 -42.04 30.03 27.19
C VAL A 215 -40.58 30.46 27.18
N LEU A 216 -39.88 30.15 26.08
CA LEU A 216 -38.44 30.36 25.96
C LEU A 216 -38.06 31.75 25.45
N ASN A 217 -38.94 32.41 24.70
CA ASN A 217 -38.72 33.74 24.12
C ASN A 217 -39.86 34.71 24.45
N PRO A 218 -40.16 34.98 25.73
CA PRO A 218 -41.13 36.01 26.10
C PRO A 218 -40.62 37.39 25.65
N THR A 219 -41.52 38.26 25.21
CA THR A 219 -41.13 39.60 24.71
C THR A 219 -40.58 40.53 25.79
N THR A 220 -40.98 40.32 27.07
CA THR A 220 -40.35 41.04 28.19
C THR A 220 -39.39 40.11 28.92
N ASP A 221 -38.11 40.50 28.92
CA ASP A 221 -37.01 39.73 29.50
C ASP A 221 -37.28 39.34 30.95
N VAL A 222 -36.81 38.14 31.33
CA VAL A 222 -36.77 37.67 32.71
C VAL A 222 -35.35 37.85 33.24
N GLY A 223 -35.11 38.99 33.90
CA GLY A 223 -33.92 39.28 34.70
C GLY A 223 -32.80 40.02 33.96
N SER A 224 -31.94 40.84 34.56
CA SER A 224 -31.84 41.42 35.91
C SER A 224 -30.83 42.58 35.79
N VAL A 225 -31.18 43.85 36.01
CA VAL A 225 -30.13 44.83 36.34
C VAL A 225 -29.70 44.51 37.77
N ARG A 226 -28.56 43.83 37.91
CA ARG A 226 -27.91 43.60 39.20
C ARG A 226 -27.26 44.91 39.62
N THR A 227 -27.35 45.24 40.90
CA THR A 227 -26.60 46.35 41.52
C THR A 227 -25.14 46.34 41.03
N VAL A 228 -24.58 47.51 40.73
CA VAL A 228 -23.15 47.63 40.45
C VAL A 228 -22.49 48.04 41.76
N ASN A 229 -21.84 47.09 42.42
CA ASN A 229 -21.35 47.23 43.79
C ASN A 229 -22.47 47.68 44.75
N SER A 230 -22.31 48.83 45.42
CA SER A 230 -23.32 49.39 46.35
C SER A 230 -24.30 50.36 45.69
N ILE A 231 -24.28 50.49 44.35
CA ILE A 231 -25.13 51.44 43.60
C ILE A 231 -26.29 50.70 42.95
N GLY A 232 -27.51 51.04 43.37
CA GLY A 232 -28.75 50.53 42.79
C GLY A 232 -29.28 51.40 41.63
N PRO A 233 -30.16 50.85 40.78
CA PRO A 233 -30.83 51.62 39.74
C PRO A 233 -31.77 52.68 40.33
N ASP A 234 -31.94 53.80 39.62
CA ASP A 234 -32.93 54.83 39.93
C ASP A 234 -34.37 54.37 39.60
N VAL A 235 -35.36 55.23 39.87
CA VAL A 235 -36.79 54.95 39.63
C VAL A 235 -37.13 54.66 38.16
N ALA A 236 -36.26 55.03 37.22
CA ALA A 236 -36.41 54.78 35.79
C ALA A 236 -35.56 53.58 35.31
N GLY A 237 -34.82 52.93 36.21
CA GLY A 237 -33.96 51.79 35.89
C GLY A 237 -32.52 52.14 35.48
N ASN A 238 -32.11 53.42 35.55
CA ASN A 238 -30.75 53.83 35.16
C ASN A 238 -29.77 53.68 36.32
N VAL A 239 -28.49 53.43 36.00
CA VAL A 239 -27.38 53.41 36.99
C VAL A 239 -26.34 54.46 36.58
N LYS A 240 -26.11 55.47 37.43
CA LYS A 240 -25.05 56.49 37.23
C LYS A 240 -23.78 56.08 37.97
N LEU A 241 -22.66 55.94 37.26
CA LEU A 241 -21.38 55.46 37.80
C LEU A 241 -20.28 56.50 37.63
N LYS A 242 -19.39 56.61 38.62
CA LYS A 242 -18.03 57.17 38.50
C LYS A 242 -17.04 56.03 38.29
N ALA A 243 -15.85 56.32 37.77
CA ALA A 243 -14.81 55.29 37.56
C ALA A 243 -14.47 54.53 38.85
N THR A 244 -14.36 55.24 39.98
CA THR A 244 -14.13 54.64 41.31
C THR A 244 -15.23 53.68 41.76
N ASP A 245 -16.46 53.87 41.30
CA ASP A 245 -17.61 53.05 41.72
C ASP A 245 -17.54 51.63 41.18
N VAL A 246 -16.68 51.37 40.20
CA VAL A 246 -16.48 50.06 39.55
C VAL A 246 -15.02 49.60 39.58
N GLY A 247 -14.18 50.26 40.36
CA GLY A 247 -12.73 49.99 40.37
C GLY A 247 -12.04 50.35 39.04
N ALA A 248 -12.65 51.20 38.22
CA ALA A 248 -12.04 51.73 37.01
C ALA A 248 -11.15 52.95 37.32
N LEU A 249 -10.13 53.15 36.48
CA LEU A 249 -9.24 54.29 36.57
C LEU A 249 -9.91 55.54 35.93
N PRO A 250 -9.96 56.71 36.61
CA PRO A 250 -10.51 57.93 36.04
C PRO A 250 -9.74 58.42 34.81
N VAL A 251 -10.45 58.95 33.82
CA VAL A 251 -9.86 59.65 32.66
C VAL A 251 -10.16 61.14 32.78
N TYR A 252 -9.11 61.96 32.71
CA TYR A 252 -9.17 63.42 32.75
C TYR A 252 -8.82 63.97 31.35
N PRO A 253 -9.84 64.28 30.51
CA PRO A 253 -9.63 64.64 29.11
C PRO A 253 -9.15 66.08 28.91
N ASP A 254 -9.33 66.95 29.92
CA ASP A 254 -8.89 68.34 29.87
C ASP A 254 -7.36 68.45 29.99
N THR A 255 -6.78 69.50 29.40
CA THR A 255 -5.34 69.77 29.42
C THR A 255 -4.78 69.81 30.84
N LEU A 256 -3.80 68.95 31.11
CA LEU A 256 -3.11 68.90 32.39
C LEU A 256 -2.23 70.15 32.59
N SER A 257 -2.67 71.07 33.45
CA SER A 257 -2.01 72.36 33.65
C SER A 257 -1.05 72.40 34.84
N VAL A 258 -1.09 71.41 35.73
CA VAL A 258 -0.29 71.33 36.97
C VAL A 258 1.13 70.79 36.73
N ASP A 259 2.01 70.96 37.72
CA ASP A 259 3.32 70.30 37.79
C ASP A 259 3.12 68.80 38.08
N LEU A 260 3.78 67.92 37.31
CA LEU A 260 3.66 66.47 37.48
C LEU A 260 4.06 66.00 38.88
N ASN A 261 4.93 66.74 39.57
CA ASN A 261 5.32 66.40 40.93
C ASN A 261 4.14 66.47 41.90
N THR A 262 3.08 67.24 41.61
CA THR A 262 1.89 67.40 42.47
C THR A 262 0.90 66.23 42.41
N LEU A 263 1.14 65.24 41.53
CA LEU A 263 0.27 64.09 41.29
C LEU A 263 0.84 62.80 41.90
N GLY A 264 0.89 62.75 43.23
CA GLY A 264 1.47 61.61 43.97
C GLY A 264 0.54 60.90 44.95
N ALA A 265 -0.64 61.45 45.25
CA ALA A 265 -1.62 60.81 46.11
C ALA A 265 -2.44 59.75 45.34
N THR A 266 -2.86 58.70 46.02
CA THR A 266 -3.69 57.62 45.42
C THR A 266 -5.05 58.11 44.92
N THR A 267 -5.60 59.18 45.52
CA THR A 267 -6.82 59.85 45.07
C THR A 267 -6.65 60.61 43.75
N GLN A 268 -5.41 60.84 43.31
CA GLN A 268 -5.07 61.47 42.03
C GLN A 268 -4.71 60.42 40.97
N ALA A 269 -4.94 59.13 41.22
CA ALA A 269 -4.80 58.11 40.19
C ALA A 269 -5.73 58.42 39.00
N GLY A 270 -5.20 58.27 37.80
CA GLY A 270 -5.93 58.60 36.59
C GLY A 270 -5.08 58.61 35.34
N VAL A 271 -5.76 58.74 34.21
CA VAL A 271 -5.18 59.03 32.90
C VAL A 271 -5.37 60.51 32.61
N TYR A 272 -4.29 61.22 32.33
CA TYR A 272 -4.28 62.66 32.09
C TYR A 272 -3.74 62.99 30.70
N CYS A 273 -4.33 63.99 30.07
CA CYS A 273 -3.96 64.45 28.74
C CYS A 273 -3.05 65.69 28.81
N GLN A 274 -1.91 65.67 28.10
CA GLN A 274 -1.13 66.87 27.76
C GLN A 274 -1.10 67.01 26.23
N PRO A 275 -2.01 67.79 25.62
CA PRO A 275 -2.14 67.84 24.16
C PRO A 275 -1.07 68.71 23.47
N GLU A 276 -0.28 69.52 24.21
CA GLU A 276 0.63 70.50 23.62
C GLU A 276 2.09 70.33 24.09
N ASN A 277 3.04 70.36 23.14
CA ASN A 277 4.48 70.35 23.45
C ASN A 277 4.87 71.53 24.37
N ALA A 278 4.21 72.68 24.22
CA ALA A 278 4.44 73.87 25.04
C ALA A 278 4.04 73.66 26.51
N GLY A 279 3.09 72.74 26.79
CA GLY A 279 2.67 72.39 28.15
C GLY A 279 3.55 71.35 28.83
N ALA A 280 4.20 70.47 28.04
CA ALA A 280 5.15 69.46 28.51
C ALA A 280 6.55 70.07 28.66
N THR A 281 6.89 70.55 29.86
CA THR A 281 8.17 71.23 30.11
C THR A 281 8.96 70.58 31.24
N THR A 282 10.28 70.71 31.18
CA THR A 282 11.19 70.28 32.26
C THR A 282 10.84 70.96 33.59
N ALA A 283 10.39 72.23 33.56
CA ALA A 283 9.98 72.97 34.75
C ALA A 283 8.72 72.40 35.44
N LYS A 284 7.86 71.71 34.68
CA LYS A 284 6.72 70.93 35.21
C LYS A 284 7.04 69.43 35.37
N HIS A 285 8.33 69.07 35.33
CA HIS A 285 8.87 67.73 35.55
C HIS A 285 8.46 66.64 34.54
N TYR A 286 8.17 67.04 33.30
CA TYR A 286 7.99 66.09 32.19
C TYR A 286 9.33 65.43 31.82
N PRO A 287 9.36 64.13 31.45
CA PRO A 287 10.59 63.43 31.04
C PRO A 287 11.12 63.88 29.68
N VAL A 288 10.26 64.49 28.87
CA VAL A 288 10.57 64.99 27.52
C VAL A 288 9.66 66.18 27.21
N ASN A 289 10.15 67.14 26.44
CA ASN A 289 9.40 68.35 26.08
C ASN A 289 8.46 68.13 24.88
N LEU A 290 7.65 67.08 24.94
CA LEU A 290 6.69 66.67 23.91
C LEU A 290 5.35 66.29 24.54
N ALA A 291 4.25 66.59 23.84
CA ALA A 291 2.87 66.23 24.20
C ALA A 291 2.73 64.71 24.39
N GLY A 292 1.71 64.30 25.13
CA GLY A 292 1.55 62.90 25.49
C GLY A 292 0.50 62.64 26.55
N THR A 293 0.45 61.39 26.97
CA THR A 293 -0.46 60.91 28.02
C THR A 293 0.34 60.59 29.27
N LEU A 294 -0.12 61.11 30.41
CA LEU A 294 0.38 60.73 31.72
C LEU A 294 -0.59 59.73 32.36
N LEU A 295 -0.07 58.56 32.73
CA LEU A 295 -0.76 57.57 33.51
C LEU A 295 -0.24 57.60 34.94
N VAL A 296 -1.11 57.92 35.91
CA VAL A 296 -0.79 57.91 37.35
C VAL A 296 -1.51 56.73 37.99
N THR A 297 -0.75 55.80 38.57
CA THR A 297 -1.30 54.57 39.16
C THR A 297 -0.88 54.41 40.61
N PRO A 298 -1.77 53.94 41.52
CA PRO A 298 -1.38 53.65 42.90
C PRO A 298 -0.23 52.64 42.94
N SER A 299 0.78 52.93 43.77
CA SER A 299 1.99 52.11 43.92
C SER A 299 2.59 52.29 45.32
N ALA A 300 3.80 51.81 45.54
CA ALA A 300 4.53 52.05 46.79
C ALA A 300 4.56 53.56 47.09
N TYR A 301 4.30 53.91 48.36
CA TYR A 301 4.37 55.27 48.91
C TYR A 301 3.33 56.29 48.43
N GLY A 302 2.46 55.93 47.47
CA GLY A 302 1.48 56.84 46.87
C GLY A 302 1.15 56.37 45.47
N CYS A 303 1.60 57.10 44.46
CA CYS A 303 1.47 56.74 43.06
C CYS A 303 2.84 56.59 42.35
N GLN A 304 2.84 55.83 41.26
CA GLN A 304 3.86 55.90 40.22
C GLN A 304 3.31 56.62 38.98
N GLN A 305 4.20 57.09 38.12
CA GLN A 305 3.87 57.80 36.90
C GLN A 305 4.50 57.13 35.70
N GLU A 306 3.71 56.99 34.64
CA GLU A 306 4.16 56.66 33.30
C GLU A 306 3.80 57.78 32.33
N TYR A 307 4.72 58.17 31.46
CA TYR A 307 4.46 59.14 30.40
C TYR A 307 4.70 58.49 29.05
N THR A 308 3.74 58.60 28.14
CA THR A 308 3.87 58.16 26.74
C THR A 308 3.75 59.37 25.83
N GLU A 309 4.81 59.71 25.10
CA GLU A 309 4.78 60.84 24.18
C GLU A 309 4.07 60.50 22.86
N TYR A 310 3.47 61.51 22.22
CA TYR A 310 2.49 61.32 21.15
C TYR A 310 3.06 60.91 19.77
N SER A 311 4.35 61.12 19.52
CA SER A 311 4.94 61.10 18.17
C SER A 311 5.68 59.81 17.83
N ALA A 312 6.70 59.44 18.62
CA ALA A 312 7.51 58.24 18.45
C ALA A 312 7.11 57.12 19.44
N GLY A 313 6.14 57.36 20.32
CA GLY A 313 5.66 56.42 21.33
C GLY A 313 6.68 56.16 22.45
N ARG A 314 7.63 57.07 22.70
CA ARG A 314 8.60 56.91 23.79
C ARG A 314 7.87 56.83 25.13
N LYS A 315 8.18 55.81 25.92
CA LYS A 315 7.55 55.56 27.21
C LYS A 315 8.56 55.75 28.34
N PHE A 316 8.13 56.47 29.38
CA PHE A 316 8.93 56.76 30.56
C PHE A 316 8.19 56.33 31.82
N GLN A 317 8.91 55.90 32.86
CA GLN A 317 8.34 55.53 34.15
C GLN A 317 9.18 56.10 35.30
N ARG A 318 8.51 56.57 36.35
CA ARG A 318 9.12 56.91 37.65
C ARG A 318 8.18 56.55 38.79
N GLY A 319 8.73 56.41 39.99
CA GLY A 319 7.95 56.18 41.21
C GLY A 319 8.38 57.10 42.34
N LEU A 320 7.57 57.16 43.40
CA LEU A 320 7.99 57.77 44.66
C LEU A 320 9.09 56.93 45.32
N THR A 321 10.07 57.59 45.92
CA THR A 321 11.16 56.93 46.66
C THR A 321 10.89 56.80 48.15
N ALA A 322 9.90 57.55 48.67
CA ALA A 322 9.37 57.48 50.03
C ALA A 322 7.92 57.98 50.07
N ALA A 323 7.24 57.81 51.22
CA ALA A 323 5.83 58.20 51.43
C ALA A 323 5.52 59.60 50.89
N TRP A 324 4.41 59.72 50.14
CA TRP A 324 3.94 60.98 49.57
C TRP A 324 3.86 62.08 50.64
N ASN A 325 4.56 63.19 50.40
CA ASN A 325 4.67 64.28 51.36
C ASN A 325 3.46 65.24 51.39
N GLY A 326 2.42 64.97 50.59
CA GLY A 326 1.24 65.84 50.47
C GLY A 326 1.38 66.97 49.46
N LYS A 327 2.53 67.14 48.80
CA LYS A 327 2.83 68.30 47.95
C LYS A 327 3.53 67.98 46.62
N ASP A 328 4.70 67.36 46.63
CA ASP A 328 5.60 67.31 45.45
C ASP A 328 6.59 66.12 45.36
N GLY A 329 6.55 65.14 46.26
CA GLY A 329 7.40 63.93 46.12
C GLY A 329 7.66 63.21 47.44
N PRO A 330 8.83 62.56 47.60
CA PRO A 330 10.02 62.57 46.73
C PRO A 330 9.93 61.58 45.54
N TRP A 331 10.31 62.03 44.34
CA TRP A 331 10.27 61.24 43.09
C TRP A 331 11.65 60.68 42.69
N SER A 332 11.67 59.48 42.09
CA SER A 332 12.85 58.98 41.38
C SER A 332 13.07 59.74 40.07
N GLN A 333 14.25 59.58 39.49
CA GLN A 333 14.45 59.95 38.09
C GLN A 333 13.53 59.14 37.16
N TRP A 334 13.21 59.71 36.01
CA TRP A 334 12.49 59.01 34.93
C TRP A 334 13.40 57.96 34.28
N ARG A 335 12.85 56.77 34.00
CA ARG A 335 13.47 55.71 33.20
C ARG A 335 12.73 55.54 31.89
N GLU A 336 13.46 55.41 30.78
CA GLU A 336 12.90 55.25 29.44
C GLU A 336 12.86 53.77 28.99
N TYR A 337 11.85 53.38 28.21
CA TYR A 337 11.73 52.06 27.59
C TYR A 337 12.00 52.12 26.08
N TYR A 338 12.71 51.13 25.55
CA TYR A 338 13.02 51.01 24.12
C TYR A 338 11.92 50.30 23.31
N GLY A 339 11.73 50.68 22.04
CA GLY A 339 10.69 50.16 21.15
C GLY A 339 11.02 50.33 19.67
N GLU A 340 10.10 50.04 18.74
CA GLU A 340 10.41 50.08 17.30
C GLU A 340 10.82 51.48 16.79
N GLY A 341 10.21 52.54 17.34
CA GLY A 341 10.58 53.93 17.06
C GLY A 341 11.83 54.41 17.80
N HIS A 342 12.37 53.60 18.73
CA HIS A 342 13.54 53.91 19.54
C HIS A 342 14.28 52.61 19.96
N LYS A 343 14.89 51.92 18.98
CA LYS A 343 15.53 50.60 19.17
C LYS A 343 16.91 50.76 19.80
N PRO A 344 17.34 49.82 20.68
CA PRO A 344 18.72 49.76 21.08
C PRO A 344 19.56 49.20 19.92
N THR A 345 20.77 49.71 19.77
CA THR A 345 21.82 49.22 18.90
C THR A 345 22.37 47.87 19.40
N PRO A 346 22.94 47.01 18.54
CA PRO A 346 23.58 45.77 18.98
C PRO A 346 24.67 45.98 20.03
N ASP A 347 25.36 47.12 20.02
CA ASP A 347 26.37 47.49 21.01
C ASP A 347 25.74 47.83 22.37
N GLU A 348 24.52 48.40 22.39
CA GLU A 348 23.75 48.66 23.61
C GLU A 348 23.22 47.37 24.27
N ILE A 349 23.21 46.22 23.57
CA ILE A 349 22.66 44.94 24.08
C ILE A 349 23.59 43.71 23.95
N ASN A 350 24.81 43.85 23.44
CA ASN A 350 25.75 42.75 23.21
C ASN A 350 25.23 41.62 22.29
N ALA A 351 24.60 41.94 21.15
CA ALA A 351 24.07 40.96 20.19
C ALA A 351 25.01 40.66 18.99
N VAL A 352 24.90 39.46 18.41
CA VAL A 352 25.72 38.99 17.25
C VAL A 352 25.31 39.65 15.93
N LYS A 353 26.28 40.04 15.09
CA LYS A 353 26.11 40.70 13.80
C LYS A 353 25.88 39.70 12.65
N LYS A 354 25.12 40.12 11.63
CA LYS A 354 24.84 39.32 10.42
C LYS A 354 26.04 39.15 9.48
N SER A 355 27.09 39.95 9.62
CA SER A 355 28.31 39.86 8.82
C SER A 355 29.53 40.27 9.64
N GLY A 356 30.65 39.58 9.44
CA GLY A 356 31.93 39.92 10.04
C GLY A 356 32.04 39.61 11.54
N ASP A 357 31.05 38.93 12.11
CA ASP A 357 31.11 38.48 13.49
C ASP A 357 31.89 37.16 13.62
N THR A 358 32.51 36.95 14.78
CA THR A 358 33.24 35.73 15.13
C THR A 358 32.57 35.06 16.33
N MET A 359 31.94 33.91 16.12
CA MET A 359 31.42 33.10 17.22
C MET A 359 32.57 32.31 17.86
N THR A 360 32.81 32.51 19.16
CA THR A 360 33.78 31.73 19.94
C THR A 360 33.04 30.76 20.88
N GLY A 361 33.46 29.49 20.92
CA GLY A 361 32.85 28.43 21.74
C GLY A 361 32.13 27.32 20.94
N PRO A 362 31.64 26.25 21.61
CA PRO A 362 30.94 25.15 20.96
C PRO A 362 29.56 25.59 20.44
N LEU A 363 29.31 25.36 19.15
CA LEU A 363 28.03 25.64 18.50
C LEU A 363 27.25 24.33 18.26
N GLY A 364 26.16 24.12 18.99
CA GLY A 364 25.23 23.01 18.74
C GLY A 364 24.28 23.34 17.59
N THR A 365 24.51 22.80 16.39
CA THR A 365 23.58 22.93 15.25
C THR A 365 23.01 21.56 14.86
N PRO A 366 21.67 21.42 14.69
CA PRO A 366 21.08 20.17 14.22
C PRO A 366 21.45 19.83 12.77
N ARG A 367 21.70 20.87 11.95
CA ARG A 367 22.04 20.75 10.53
C ARG A 367 22.84 21.97 10.08
N VAL A 368 23.90 21.72 9.31
CA VAL A 368 24.62 22.74 8.54
C VAL A 368 24.16 22.66 7.08
N ILE A 369 23.75 23.80 6.50
CA ILE A 369 23.34 23.90 5.10
C ILE A 369 24.40 24.70 4.35
N PHE A 370 24.98 24.09 3.31
CA PHE A 370 25.85 24.79 2.36
C PHE A 370 24.95 25.33 1.22
N PRO A 371 24.93 26.65 0.96
CA PRO A 371 24.19 27.19 -0.18
C PRO A 371 24.78 26.59 -1.45
N GLY A 372 23.97 26.01 -2.32
CA GLY A 372 24.40 25.16 -3.44
C GLY A 372 25.31 25.85 -4.46
N THR A 373 26.60 25.96 -4.16
CA THR A 373 27.64 26.49 -5.05
C THR A 373 28.13 25.39 -5.98
N GLN A 374 28.46 25.79 -7.20
CA GLN A 374 28.95 24.87 -8.23
C GLN A 374 30.48 24.99 -8.35
N ALA A 375 31.16 23.84 -8.33
CA ALA A 375 32.58 23.76 -8.59
C ALA A 375 32.85 23.87 -10.09
N MET A 376 33.71 24.80 -10.51
CA MET A 376 33.91 25.14 -11.93
C MET A 376 35.12 24.44 -12.56
N ASP A 377 36.29 24.46 -11.93
CA ASP A 377 37.52 23.89 -12.50
C ASP A 377 38.40 23.23 -11.43
N GLY A 378 38.52 21.90 -11.51
CA GLY A 378 39.31 21.08 -10.60
C GLY A 378 40.82 21.36 -10.61
N ASN A 379 41.36 22.07 -11.62
CA ASN A 379 42.76 22.52 -11.62
C ASN A 379 42.98 23.76 -10.74
N THR A 380 41.93 24.58 -10.57
CA THR A 380 41.99 25.78 -9.72
C THR A 380 41.78 25.48 -8.24
N ASP A 381 41.37 24.24 -7.92
CA ASP A 381 41.04 23.81 -6.55
C ASP A 381 42.21 23.89 -5.56
N ILE A 382 43.45 24.01 -6.07
CA ILE A 382 44.65 24.16 -5.24
C ILE A 382 44.64 25.45 -4.42
N ASP A 383 44.03 26.51 -4.95
CA ASP A 383 43.95 27.85 -4.36
C ASP A 383 42.59 28.16 -3.71
N ARG A 384 41.77 27.13 -3.42
CA ARG A 384 40.53 27.30 -2.63
C ARG A 384 40.81 27.93 -1.27
N PRO A 385 39.86 28.69 -0.69
CA PRO A 385 39.95 29.14 0.70
C PRO A 385 40.00 27.97 1.69
N ASP A 386 40.66 28.18 2.83
CA ASP A 386 40.65 27.22 3.94
C ASP A 386 39.22 27.06 4.49
N GLY A 387 38.82 25.82 4.76
CA GLY A 387 37.52 25.49 5.30
C GLY A 387 37.01 24.11 4.88
N PHE A 388 35.81 23.81 5.37
CA PHE A 388 35.00 22.68 4.92
C PHE A 388 33.89 23.20 4.01
N CYS A 389 33.81 22.66 2.79
CA CYS A 389 32.81 23.06 1.78
C CYS A 389 32.23 21.85 1.07
N ILE A 390 30.95 21.92 0.72
CA ILE A 390 30.24 20.95 -0.12
C ILE A 390 29.66 21.69 -1.33
N GLU A 391 30.00 21.22 -2.53
CA GLU A 391 29.63 21.85 -3.80
C GLU A 391 29.14 20.82 -4.82
N SER A 392 28.47 21.27 -5.89
CA SER A 392 28.06 20.42 -7.00
C SER A 392 29.09 20.37 -8.13
N ILE A 393 29.33 19.18 -8.67
CA ILE A 393 29.98 18.93 -9.96
C ILE A 393 28.88 18.62 -10.97
N ASN A 394 28.87 19.29 -12.12
CA ASN A 394 27.91 19.05 -13.20
C ASN A 394 28.56 19.15 -14.59
N GLY A 395 27.73 19.18 -15.66
CA GLY A 395 28.20 19.26 -17.05
C GLY A 395 29.18 20.39 -17.35
N ASN A 396 29.07 21.53 -16.66
CA ASN A 396 29.92 22.71 -16.86
C ASN A 396 31.25 22.65 -16.06
N SER A 397 31.38 21.73 -15.09
CA SER A 397 32.61 21.58 -14.30
C SER A 397 33.73 20.92 -15.12
N VAL A 398 34.94 21.46 -15.13
CA VAL A 398 36.08 20.88 -15.87
C VAL A 398 37.13 20.31 -14.92
N ASN A 399 37.98 19.38 -15.39
CA ASN A 399 39.09 18.79 -14.63
C ASN A 399 38.71 18.00 -13.34
N TYR A 400 37.47 17.51 -13.30
CA TYR A 400 36.98 16.55 -12.31
C TYR A 400 36.89 15.15 -12.92
N PRO A 401 36.91 14.07 -12.11
CA PRO A 401 36.82 12.71 -12.62
C PRO A 401 35.40 12.49 -13.16
N LYS A 402 35.24 12.60 -14.47
CA LYS A 402 33.96 12.45 -15.16
C LYS A 402 33.97 11.17 -16.00
N PRO A 403 33.42 10.05 -15.48
CA PRO A 403 33.25 8.83 -16.27
C PRO A 403 32.43 9.06 -17.53
N VAL A 404 31.47 9.99 -17.46
CA VAL A 404 30.57 10.41 -18.55
C VAL A 404 30.41 11.93 -18.55
N SER A 405 30.05 12.52 -19.69
CA SER A 405 30.02 13.98 -19.87
C SER A 405 28.99 14.71 -19.00
N ASP A 406 27.90 14.04 -18.64
CA ASP A 406 26.78 14.53 -17.82
C ASP A 406 26.87 14.12 -16.34
N TRP A 407 28.03 13.62 -15.89
CA TRP A 407 28.22 13.14 -14.52
C TRP A 407 27.93 14.23 -13.49
N LEU A 408 26.99 13.94 -12.59
CA LEU A 408 26.63 14.79 -11.45
C LEU A 408 27.25 14.21 -10.18
N ALA A 409 27.88 15.04 -9.37
CA ALA A 409 28.51 14.59 -8.12
C ALA A 409 28.53 15.68 -7.04
N SER A 410 28.66 15.25 -5.79
CA SER A 410 29.00 16.14 -4.68
C SER A 410 30.51 16.19 -4.50
N LEU A 411 31.07 17.40 -4.48
CA LEU A 411 32.46 17.66 -4.14
C LEU A 411 32.54 18.06 -2.67
N LEU A 412 33.21 17.24 -1.87
CA LEU A 412 33.53 17.55 -0.48
C LEU A 412 34.97 18.01 -0.42
N THR A 413 35.23 19.19 0.12
CA THR A 413 36.58 19.74 0.29
C THR A 413 36.88 19.98 1.76
N PHE A 414 38.03 19.47 2.20
CA PHE A 414 38.61 19.70 3.52
C PHE A 414 39.96 20.38 3.32
N LYS A 415 39.99 21.71 3.48
CA LYS A 415 41.22 22.49 3.33
C LYS A 415 41.58 23.20 4.63
N ILE A 416 42.83 23.05 5.05
CA ILE A 416 43.39 23.73 6.24
C ILE A 416 44.79 24.30 5.93
N GLY A 417 45.06 24.60 4.67
CA GLY A 417 46.32 25.12 4.16
C GLY A 417 46.73 24.58 2.79
N GLU A 418 47.80 25.15 2.21
CA GLU A 418 48.30 24.82 0.86
C GLU A 418 48.81 23.37 0.71
N ASN A 419 49.16 22.73 1.83
CA ASN A 419 49.69 21.34 1.87
C ASN A 419 48.67 20.33 2.42
N ARG A 420 47.44 20.76 2.69
CA ARG A 420 46.41 19.96 3.38
C ARG A 420 45.05 20.24 2.76
N ASN A 421 44.89 19.77 1.53
CA ASN A 421 43.66 19.87 0.75
C ASN A 421 43.21 18.47 0.34
N VAL A 422 42.16 17.96 0.98
CA VAL A 422 41.58 16.65 0.67
C VAL A 422 40.23 16.84 0.01
N GLN A 423 39.99 16.09 -1.06
CA GLN A 423 38.75 16.15 -1.80
C GLN A 423 38.17 14.77 -2.08
N PHE A 424 36.84 14.67 -1.98
CA PHE A 424 36.06 13.54 -2.45
C PHE A 424 35.07 14.01 -3.50
N ALA A 425 34.97 13.27 -4.61
CA ALA A 425 33.93 13.45 -5.61
C ALA A 425 33.05 12.19 -5.61
N VAL A 426 31.81 12.36 -5.15
CA VAL A 426 30.86 11.27 -4.92
C VAL A 426 29.73 11.37 -5.93
N GLY A 427 29.63 10.37 -6.80
CA GLY A 427 28.61 10.31 -7.86
C GLY A 427 27.19 10.37 -7.31
N SER A 428 26.33 11.10 -8.01
CA SER A 428 24.88 11.18 -7.76
C SER A 428 24.14 10.31 -8.76
N GLY A 429 23.41 9.30 -8.28
CA GLY A 429 22.71 8.31 -9.12
C GLY A 429 23.62 7.25 -9.75
N ARG A 430 24.92 7.27 -9.44
CA ARG A 430 25.93 6.30 -9.89
C ARG A 430 26.90 6.02 -8.73
N THR A 431 27.60 4.89 -8.77
CA THR A 431 28.41 4.38 -7.64
C THR A 431 29.87 4.81 -7.68
N GLU A 432 30.27 5.68 -8.61
CA GLU A 432 31.66 6.10 -8.69
C GLU A 432 32.06 6.97 -7.50
N PHE A 433 33.18 6.60 -6.89
CA PHE A 433 33.77 7.31 -5.76
C PHE A 433 35.22 7.63 -6.09
N TYR A 434 35.54 8.93 -6.09
CA TYR A 434 36.89 9.41 -6.34
C TYR A 434 37.43 10.18 -5.14
N TYR A 435 38.73 10.07 -4.92
CA TYR A 435 39.43 10.85 -3.91
C TYR A 435 40.75 11.39 -4.43
N ARG A 436 41.19 12.53 -3.88
CA ARG A 436 42.54 13.06 -4.04
C ARG A 436 42.98 13.87 -2.82
N SER A 437 44.29 14.05 -2.68
CA SER A 437 44.90 14.81 -1.58
C SER A 437 45.91 15.79 -2.16
N ILE A 438 45.45 16.97 -2.59
CA ILE A 438 46.24 17.97 -3.30
C ILE A 438 47.25 18.65 -2.36
N ARG A 439 48.48 18.83 -2.85
CA ARG A 439 49.50 19.71 -2.27
C ARG A 439 50.08 20.65 -3.31
N LYS A 440 50.25 21.92 -2.96
CA LYS A 440 50.81 22.96 -3.84
C LYS A 440 52.25 22.69 -4.27
N ASP A 441 53.03 22.07 -3.39
CA ASP A 441 54.42 21.69 -3.64
C ASP A 441 54.60 20.38 -4.43
N THR A 442 53.53 19.60 -4.64
CA THR A 442 53.62 18.25 -5.22
C THR A 442 52.59 18.04 -6.33
N PRO A 443 52.87 18.44 -7.59
CA PRO A 443 51.91 18.36 -8.70
C PRO A 443 51.33 16.95 -8.95
N ALA A 444 52.08 15.89 -8.61
CA ALA A 444 51.63 14.51 -8.73
C ALA A 444 50.39 14.18 -7.88
N THR A 445 50.11 14.96 -6.83
CA THR A 445 48.99 14.77 -5.91
C THR A 445 47.67 15.35 -6.40
N MET A 446 47.67 16.11 -7.50
CA MET A 446 46.46 16.64 -8.13
C MET A 446 45.60 15.56 -8.82
N LYS A 447 46.12 14.33 -8.92
CA LYS A 447 45.48 13.19 -9.58
C LYS A 447 44.36 12.61 -8.74
N TRP A 448 43.28 12.20 -9.41
CA TRP A 448 42.16 11.48 -8.81
C TRP A 448 42.40 9.98 -8.82
N LEU A 449 42.04 9.31 -7.73
CA LEU A 449 42.04 7.85 -7.58
C LEU A 449 40.59 7.36 -7.42
N GLN A 450 40.27 6.25 -8.09
CA GLN A 450 38.94 5.64 -8.05
C GLN A 450 38.93 4.49 -7.03
N LEU A 451 37.89 4.46 -6.19
CA LEU A 451 37.61 3.33 -5.30
C LEU A 451 36.66 2.34 -6.02
N PHE A 452 37.03 1.06 -6.13
CA PHE A 452 36.19 0.03 -6.75
C PHE A 452 35.23 -0.58 -5.74
N THR A 453 33.94 -0.34 -5.92
CA THR A 453 32.85 -0.79 -5.05
C THR A 453 32.16 -2.00 -5.66
N THR A 454 32.87 -3.14 -5.68
CA THR A 454 32.35 -4.52 -5.90
C THR A 454 31.50 -4.86 -7.12
N GLU A 455 31.12 -3.92 -7.99
CA GLU A 455 30.46 -4.20 -9.28
C GLU A 455 31.34 -3.78 -10.46
N GLY A 456 31.75 -4.75 -11.28
CA GLY A 456 32.26 -4.51 -12.64
C GLY A 456 33.71 -4.05 -12.81
N GLY A 457 34.54 -4.09 -11.77
CA GLY A 457 35.96 -3.71 -11.86
C GLY A 457 36.88 -4.81 -12.44
N THR A 458 37.89 -4.42 -13.23
CA THR A 458 39.00 -5.31 -13.65
C THR A 458 40.12 -5.23 -12.62
N ILE A 459 40.56 -6.36 -12.07
CA ILE A 459 41.72 -6.43 -11.17
C ILE A 459 42.97 -6.74 -12.00
N SER A 460 43.96 -5.85 -12.02
CA SER A 460 45.28 -6.09 -12.61
C SER A 460 46.38 -5.81 -11.57
N GLY A 461 47.36 -6.72 -11.43
CA GLY A 461 48.41 -6.66 -10.40
C GLY A 461 48.60 -7.99 -9.64
N PRO A 462 49.47 -8.05 -8.61
CA PRO A 462 49.67 -9.26 -7.80
C PRO A 462 48.39 -9.66 -7.06
N LEU A 463 47.84 -10.84 -7.37
CA LEU A 463 46.66 -11.39 -6.71
C LEU A 463 47.09 -12.11 -5.41
N THR A 464 47.23 -11.38 -4.30
CA THR A 464 47.69 -11.93 -3.00
C THR A 464 46.56 -12.36 -2.06
N ALA A 465 45.29 -12.19 -2.48
CA ALA A 465 44.13 -12.61 -1.70
C ALA A 465 44.04 -14.16 -1.60
N PRO A 466 43.61 -14.74 -0.46
CA PRO A 466 43.59 -16.21 -0.26
C PRO A 466 42.74 -16.99 -1.28
N TYR A 467 41.59 -16.44 -1.69
CA TYR A 467 40.79 -16.95 -2.81
C TYR A 467 39.79 -15.88 -3.27
N VAL A 468 39.24 -16.08 -4.48
CA VAL A 468 38.14 -15.27 -5.05
C VAL A 468 36.95 -16.20 -5.29
N SER A 469 35.86 -16.01 -4.55
CA SER A 469 34.66 -16.86 -4.61
C SER A 469 33.47 -16.16 -5.25
N SER A 470 32.61 -16.93 -5.92
CA SER A 470 31.26 -16.48 -6.28
C SER A 470 30.34 -16.39 -5.03
N THR A 471 29.26 -15.63 -5.15
CA THR A 471 28.25 -15.47 -4.10
C THR A 471 27.54 -16.81 -3.85
N PRO A 472 27.44 -17.31 -2.60
CA PRO A 472 26.59 -18.45 -2.27
C PRO A 472 25.17 -18.10 -2.65
N ASN A 473 24.41 -19.01 -3.27
CA ASN A 473 23.02 -18.66 -3.57
C ASN A 473 22.62 -18.60 -5.04
N VAL A 474 23.64 -18.42 -5.90
CA VAL A 474 23.51 -17.77 -7.20
C VAL A 474 24.13 -18.66 -8.24
N VAL A 475 23.40 -18.87 -9.35
CA VAL A 475 23.90 -19.64 -10.49
C VAL A 475 25.23 -19.02 -10.94
N PRO A 476 26.34 -19.77 -10.87
CA PRO A 476 27.64 -19.32 -11.31
C PRO A 476 27.64 -18.80 -12.75
N GLU A 477 28.37 -17.71 -12.97
CA GLU A 477 28.57 -17.12 -14.30
C GLU A 477 29.06 -18.18 -15.30
N GLY A 478 28.37 -18.26 -16.43
CA GLY A 478 28.67 -19.19 -17.52
C GLY A 478 28.16 -20.62 -17.37
N ALA A 479 27.46 -20.95 -16.28
CA ALA A 479 26.67 -22.19 -16.22
C ALA A 479 25.59 -22.19 -17.32
N GLY A 480 25.48 -23.27 -18.08
CA GLY A 480 24.60 -23.34 -19.24
C GLY A 480 24.90 -24.50 -20.18
N PRO A 481 24.29 -24.52 -21.38
CA PRO A 481 24.60 -25.52 -22.40
C PRO A 481 26.03 -25.36 -22.93
N PHE A 482 26.60 -26.46 -23.43
CA PHE A 482 27.94 -26.49 -24.02
C PHE A 482 28.10 -25.53 -25.23
N SER A 483 27.03 -25.32 -26.00
CA SER A 483 27.01 -24.40 -27.15
C SER A 483 27.39 -22.97 -26.78
N ASN A 484 27.11 -22.54 -25.55
CA ASN A 484 27.33 -21.16 -25.09
C ASN A 484 28.70 -20.96 -24.43
N GLN A 485 29.53 -22.01 -24.37
CA GLN A 485 30.75 -21.98 -23.57
C GLN A 485 31.86 -21.14 -24.19
N LEU A 486 31.80 -20.85 -25.49
CA LEU A 486 32.76 -19.99 -26.17
C LEU A 486 32.73 -18.54 -25.69
N ASN A 487 31.53 -18.02 -25.38
CA ASN A 487 31.31 -16.60 -25.08
C ASN A 487 30.99 -16.31 -23.60
N SER A 488 30.79 -17.36 -22.80
CA SER A 488 30.54 -17.23 -21.36
C SER A 488 31.85 -17.23 -20.57
N LYS A 489 31.80 -16.71 -19.34
CA LYS A 489 32.95 -16.70 -18.41
C LYS A 489 32.87 -17.85 -17.42
N ALA A 490 33.73 -17.85 -16.41
CA ALA A 490 33.67 -18.76 -15.28
C ALA A 490 34.15 -18.02 -14.02
N PRO A 491 33.66 -18.38 -12.83
CA PRO A 491 34.25 -17.95 -11.56
C PRO A 491 35.64 -18.61 -11.34
N LEU A 492 36.21 -18.49 -10.14
CA LEU A 492 37.44 -19.21 -9.74
C LEU A 492 37.16 -20.24 -8.62
N TYR A 493 36.18 -19.96 -7.76
CA TYR A 493 35.66 -20.88 -6.75
C TYR A 493 34.12 -20.78 -6.65
N GLN A 494 33.48 -21.93 -6.43
CA GLN A 494 32.03 -22.05 -6.26
C GLN A 494 31.71 -22.63 -4.87
N PRO A 495 30.87 -21.95 -4.08
CA PRO A 495 30.31 -22.54 -2.86
C PRO A 495 29.29 -23.65 -3.20
N ASN A 496 29.02 -24.54 -2.25
CA ASN A 496 28.05 -25.63 -2.43
C ASN A 496 26.64 -25.09 -2.71
N TRP A 497 26.01 -25.55 -3.79
CA TRP A 497 24.70 -25.09 -4.27
C TRP A 497 23.80 -26.28 -4.64
N GLN A 498 22.50 -26.14 -4.40
CA GLN A 498 21.48 -27.15 -4.74
C GLN A 498 20.92 -26.88 -6.13
N TRP A 499 21.25 -27.74 -7.10
CA TRP A 499 20.91 -27.53 -8.50
C TRP A 499 19.53 -28.10 -8.89
N PRO A 500 18.70 -27.37 -9.64
CA PRO A 500 17.49 -27.92 -10.24
C PRO A 500 17.82 -28.89 -11.39
N VAL A 501 17.00 -29.92 -11.58
CA VAL A 501 17.15 -30.88 -12.68
C VAL A 501 16.65 -30.25 -13.98
N ASN A 502 17.52 -30.08 -14.96
CA ASN A 502 17.21 -29.43 -16.24
C ASN A 502 17.17 -30.43 -17.40
N THR A 503 16.10 -30.46 -18.19
CA THR A 503 16.02 -31.28 -19.40
C THR A 503 17.15 -30.93 -20.37
N GLY A 504 18.02 -31.90 -20.67
CA GLY A 504 19.24 -31.70 -21.49
C GLY A 504 20.54 -31.52 -20.71
N GLY A 505 20.47 -31.39 -19.37
CA GLY A 505 21.61 -31.20 -18.49
C GLY A 505 22.15 -29.77 -18.44
N LEU A 506 23.04 -29.49 -17.48
CA LEU A 506 23.63 -28.18 -17.25
C LEU A 506 25.13 -28.30 -17.03
N TYR A 507 25.93 -27.69 -17.91
CA TYR A 507 27.37 -27.61 -17.70
C TYR A 507 27.72 -26.39 -16.87
N VAL A 508 28.60 -26.56 -15.89
CA VAL A 508 29.00 -25.52 -14.95
C VAL A 508 30.53 -25.39 -15.00
N PRO A 509 31.06 -24.32 -15.61
CA PRO A 509 32.50 -24.08 -15.62
C PRO A 509 32.96 -23.51 -14.27
N ILE A 510 34.06 -24.05 -13.74
CA ILE A 510 34.72 -23.57 -12.51
C ILE A 510 35.90 -22.66 -12.84
N VAL A 511 36.57 -22.90 -13.98
CA VAL A 511 37.61 -22.02 -14.52
C VAL A 511 37.58 -22.14 -16.03
N LYS A 512 37.85 -21.02 -16.72
CA LYS A 512 37.82 -20.95 -18.18
C LYS A 512 38.88 -20.00 -18.72
N GLY A 513 39.56 -20.45 -19.76
CA GLY A 513 40.41 -19.63 -20.60
C GLY A 513 39.88 -19.65 -22.02
N VAL A 514 39.92 -18.51 -22.71
CA VAL A 514 39.61 -18.43 -24.13
C VAL A 514 40.87 -18.02 -24.87
N SER A 515 41.20 -18.75 -25.92
CA SER A 515 42.34 -18.43 -26.78
C SER A 515 41.90 -18.44 -28.23
N THR A 516 42.44 -17.54 -29.03
CA THR A 516 42.26 -17.53 -30.49
C THR A 516 43.63 -17.38 -31.12
N ARG A 517 43.97 -18.23 -32.09
CA ARG A 517 45.27 -18.12 -32.75
C ARG A 517 45.28 -16.88 -33.63
N GLN A 518 46.20 -15.96 -33.33
CA GLN A 518 46.33 -14.70 -34.06
C GLN A 518 46.56 -14.95 -35.55
N GLY A 519 45.75 -14.31 -36.40
CA GLY A 519 45.85 -14.41 -37.86
C GLY A 519 45.45 -15.75 -38.49
N GLN A 520 45.08 -16.75 -37.69
CA GLN A 520 44.73 -18.10 -38.18
C GLN A 520 43.29 -18.53 -37.82
N GLY A 521 42.63 -17.86 -36.87
CA GLY A 521 41.28 -18.23 -36.41
C GLY A 521 41.31 -19.33 -35.34
N TYR A 522 40.22 -20.11 -35.19
CA TYR A 522 40.04 -21.16 -34.18
C TYR A 522 39.90 -20.65 -32.72
N PRO A 523 38.92 -19.76 -32.44
CA PRO A 523 38.64 -19.36 -31.08
C PRO A 523 38.22 -20.61 -30.28
N THR A 524 38.88 -20.87 -29.17
CA THR A 524 38.63 -22.04 -28.32
C THR A 524 38.54 -21.60 -26.87
N ALA A 525 37.38 -21.85 -26.27
CA ALA A 525 37.21 -21.81 -24.82
C ALA A 525 37.54 -23.18 -24.24
N VAL A 526 38.53 -23.24 -23.36
CA VAL A 526 38.86 -24.42 -22.57
C VAL A 526 38.38 -24.18 -21.15
N SER A 527 37.51 -25.05 -20.66
CA SER A 527 36.98 -24.98 -19.31
C SER A 527 37.05 -26.30 -18.57
N PHE A 528 37.32 -26.19 -17.28
CA PHE A 528 37.21 -27.26 -16.33
C PHE A 528 35.97 -27.03 -15.50
N GLY A 529 35.14 -28.05 -15.37
CA GLY A 529 33.85 -27.92 -14.72
C GLY A 529 33.18 -29.26 -14.51
N TYR A 530 31.87 -29.21 -14.33
CA TYR A 530 31.06 -30.41 -14.18
C TYR A 530 29.75 -30.28 -14.95
N LEU A 531 29.27 -31.41 -15.48
CA LEU A 531 27.96 -31.53 -16.10
C LEU A 531 26.99 -32.16 -15.10
N LEU A 532 25.88 -31.50 -14.88
CA LEU A 532 24.72 -32.06 -14.21
C LEU A 532 23.83 -32.66 -15.29
N SER A 533 23.58 -33.98 -15.24
CA SER A 533 22.75 -34.65 -16.24
C SER A 533 21.29 -34.17 -16.14
N GLY A 534 20.56 -34.27 -17.26
CA GLY A 534 19.13 -33.99 -17.27
C GLY A 534 18.27 -35.06 -16.61
N THR A 535 18.88 -36.17 -16.20
CA THR A 535 18.30 -37.19 -15.33
C THR A 535 19.03 -37.20 -13.98
N PRO A 536 18.40 -37.58 -12.86
CA PRO A 536 19.07 -37.64 -11.57
C PRO A 536 20.36 -38.46 -11.62
N SER A 537 21.50 -37.81 -11.41
CA SER A 537 22.83 -38.43 -11.35
C SER A 537 23.76 -37.57 -10.50
N PHE A 538 24.90 -38.13 -10.07
CA PHE A 538 25.99 -37.31 -9.55
C PHE A 538 26.52 -36.38 -10.65
N ALA A 539 27.13 -35.26 -10.23
CA ALA A 539 27.80 -34.35 -11.14
C ALA A 539 28.97 -35.06 -11.85
N GLN A 540 29.05 -34.89 -13.15
CA GLN A 540 30.02 -35.56 -14.00
C GLN A 540 31.16 -34.59 -14.26
N ALA A 541 32.37 -34.91 -13.82
CA ALA A 541 33.51 -34.05 -14.05
C ALA A 541 33.80 -33.95 -15.55
N CYS A 542 34.05 -32.74 -16.04
CA CYS A 542 34.18 -32.44 -17.46
C CYS A 542 35.38 -31.56 -17.73
N ILE A 543 36.15 -31.95 -18.75
CA ILE A 543 37.06 -31.06 -19.47
C ILE A 543 36.38 -30.75 -20.79
N HIS A 544 36.07 -29.47 -21.00
CA HIS A 544 35.33 -29.02 -22.17
C HIS A 544 36.18 -28.07 -23.01
N ALA A 545 36.22 -28.33 -24.32
CA ALA A 545 36.82 -27.43 -25.29
C ALA A 545 35.77 -27.07 -26.35
N LYS A 546 35.30 -25.82 -26.31
CA LYS A 546 34.34 -25.29 -27.30
C LYS A 546 35.05 -24.37 -28.28
N GLY A 547 34.99 -24.73 -29.56
CA GLY A 547 35.38 -23.83 -30.65
C GLY A 547 34.18 -23.08 -31.25
N ASP A 548 34.39 -22.33 -32.33
CA ASP A 548 33.30 -21.80 -33.16
C ASP A 548 32.50 -22.94 -33.82
N ASN A 549 33.18 -23.90 -34.43
CA ASN A 549 32.60 -25.05 -35.14
C ASN A 549 33.00 -26.42 -34.56
N SER A 550 33.60 -26.44 -33.37
CA SER A 550 33.99 -27.67 -32.69
C SER A 550 33.46 -27.72 -31.25
N ASP A 551 33.26 -28.94 -30.74
CA ASP A 551 32.78 -29.20 -29.39
C ASP A 551 33.34 -30.55 -28.91
N PHE A 552 34.23 -30.52 -27.92
CA PHE A 552 34.85 -31.71 -27.37
C PHE A 552 34.64 -31.75 -25.86
N ASN A 553 34.03 -32.83 -25.39
CA ASN A 553 33.73 -33.03 -23.97
C ASN A 553 34.30 -34.38 -23.50
N TRP A 554 35.33 -34.33 -22.67
CA TRP A 554 35.78 -35.50 -21.92
C TRP A 554 35.07 -35.53 -20.58
N ARG A 555 34.33 -36.63 -20.34
CA ARG A 555 33.40 -36.70 -19.22
C ARG A 555 33.58 -37.98 -18.42
N PHE A 556 33.67 -37.80 -17.10
CA PHE A 556 33.78 -38.86 -16.13
C PHE A 556 32.45 -38.96 -15.37
N ASP A 557 31.71 -40.03 -15.59
CA ASP A 557 30.42 -40.25 -14.94
C ASP A 557 30.59 -41.04 -13.65
N GLY A 558 30.54 -40.35 -12.50
CA GLY A 558 30.66 -40.99 -11.19
C GLY A 558 29.47 -41.90 -10.83
N GLY A 559 28.32 -41.78 -11.50
CA GLY A 559 27.16 -42.61 -11.23
C GLY A 559 27.23 -43.99 -11.89
N SER A 560 27.66 -44.03 -13.16
CA SER A 560 27.82 -45.28 -13.91
C SER A 560 29.26 -45.83 -13.92
N GLY A 561 30.24 -45.03 -13.53
CA GLY A 561 31.67 -45.32 -13.66
C GLY A 561 32.20 -45.17 -15.09
N ASN A 562 31.37 -44.74 -16.04
CA ASN A 562 31.74 -44.66 -17.45
C ASN A 562 32.64 -43.44 -17.75
N PHE A 563 33.58 -43.63 -18.68
CA PHE A 563 34.36 -42.56 -19.28
C PHE A 563 33.91 -42.32 -20.72
N TYR A 564 33.52 -41.09 -21.02
CA TYR A 564 33.14 -40.66 -22.37
C TYR A 564 34.29 -39.85 -22.97
N CYS A 565 34.86 -40.39 -24.04
CA CYS A 565 35.89 -39.75 -24.84
C CYS A 565 35.31 -39.46 -26.24
N PRO A 566 35.42 -38.23 -26.77
CA PRO A 566 34.95 -37.90 -28.11
C PRO A 566 35.83 -38.48 -29.22
N GLY A 567 36.94 -39.15 -28.88
CA GLY A 567 37.86 -39.79 -29.82
C GLY A 567 38.48 -41.06 -29.24
N GLY A 568 39.54 -41.57 -29.89
CA GLY A 568 40.23 -42.79 -29.44
C GLY A 568 40.86 -42.63 -28.06
N VAL A 569 40.92 -43.74 -27.31
CA VAL A 569 41.57 -43.78 -25.99
C VAL A 569 42.94 -44.42 -26.12
N TYR A 570 43.98 -43.65 -25.80
CA TYR A 570 45.37 -44.06 -25.88
C TYR A 570 45.88 -44.43 -24.47
N ALA A 571 46.18 -45.71 -24.26
CA ALA A 571 46.68 -46.24 -22.99
C ALA A 571 48.09 -46.83 -23.22
N ASN A 572 49.10 -45.96 -23.16
CA ASN A 572 50.47 -46.27 -23.57
C ASN A 572 50.48 -46.78 -25.03
N ASN A 573 50.83 -48.05 -25.27
CA ASN A 573 50.90 -48.64 -26.62
C ASN A 573 49.61 -49.38 -27.04
N ALA A 574 48.60 -49.46 -26.17
CA ALA A 574 47.28 -50.00 -26.54
C ALA A 574 46.35 -48.85 -26.89
N ILE A 575 45.57 -49.02 -27.97
CA ILE A 575 44.66 -47.98 -28.46
C ILE A 575 43.28 -48.61 -28.65
N PHE A 576 42.28 -47.97 -28.03
CA PHE A 576 40.89 -48.20 -28.35
C PHE A 576 40.45 -47.20 -29.41
N HIS A 577 40.14 -47.71 -30.60
CA HIS A 577 39.82 -46.89 -31.77
C HIS A 577 38.33 -46.58 -31.85
N VAL A 578 38.01 -45.48 -32.55
CA VAL A 578 36.62 -45.01 -32.70
C VAL A 578 35.74 -45.93 -33.55
N ASP A 579 36.34 -46.79 -34.38
CA ASP A 579 35.66 -47.83 -35.14
C ASP A 579 35.38 -49.10 -34.31
N GLY A 580 35.76 -49.09 -33.03
CA GLY A 580 35.60 -50.20 -32.09
C GLY A 580 36.73 -51.21 -32.11
N ASN A 581 37.76 -51.01 -32.95
CA ASN A 581 38.91 -51.90 -32.97
C ASN A 581 39.84 -51.66 -31.77
N ILE A 582 40.60 -52.70 -31.43
CA ILE A 582 41.63 -52.64 -30.40
C ILE A 582 42.96 -52.95 -31.04
N THR A 583 43.90 -52.03 -30.91
CA THR A 583 45.30 -52.26 -31.24
C THR A 583 46.05 -52.63 -29.98
N GLY A 584 46.81 -53.72 -30.02
CA GLY A 584 47.67 -54.10 -28.92
C GLY A 584 48.79 -55.05 -29.34
N ASN A 585 49.93 -54.93 -28.67
CA ASN A 585 51.13 -55.70 -29.01
C ASN A 585 50.95 -57.21 -28.84
N ILE A 586 50.07 -57.68 -27.95
CA ILE A 586 49.82 -59.13 -27.77
C ILE A 586 49.11 -59.76 -28.99
N TRP A 587 48.41 -58.94 -29.78
CA TRP A 587 47.79 -59.32 -31.05
C TRP A 587 48.72 -59.05 -32.26
N GLY A 588 49.84 -58.36 -32.03
CA GLY A 588 50.77 -57.92 -33.08
C GLY A 588 50.23 -56.81 -33.98
N GLY A 589 49.13 -56.13 -33.59
CA GLY A 589 48.43 -55.13 -34.40
C GLY A 589 46.95 -55.03 -34.04
N TYR A 590 46.08 -54.80 -35.03
CA TYR A 590 44.64 -54.82 -34.83
C TYR A 590 44.14 -56.23 -34.48
N LEU A 591 43.35 -56.32 -33.41
CA LEU A 591 42.75 -57.57 -32.97
C LEU A 591 41.88 -58.22 -34.06
N SER A 592 41.15 -57.41 -34.83
CA SER A 592 40.31 -57.92 -35.93
C SER A 592 41.11 -58.69 -36.98
N ASN A 593 42.32 -58.22 -37.32
CA ASN A 593 43.17 -58.88 -38.31
C ASN A 593 43.65 -60.23 -37.80
N TRP A 594 44.05 -60.27 -36.53
CA TRP A 594 44.44 -61.50 -35.87
C TRP A 594 43.28 -62.53 -35.85
N LEU A 595 42.06 -62.10 -35.53
CA LEU A 595 40.87 -62.96 -35.53
C LEU A 595 40.55 -63.51 -36.93
N ASN A 596 40.53 -62.65 -37.96
CA ASN A 596 40.21 -63.04 -39.32
C ASN A 596 41.22 -64.05 -39.90
N GLN A 597 42.49 -63.93 -39.55
CA GLN A 597 43.51 -64.90 -39.94
C GLN A 597 43.24 -66.29 -39.35
N ASN A 598 42.91 -66.34 -38.06
CA ASN A 598 42.63 -67.61 -37.38
C ASN A 598 41.34 -68.26 -37.90
N ILE A 599 40.32 -67.48 -38.20
CA ILE A 599 39.05 -67.99 -38.76
C ILE A 599 39.25 -68.50 -40.19
N SER A 600 40.01 -67.79 -41.03
CA SER A 600 40.33 -68.25 -42.39
C SER A 600 41.07 -69.59 -42.37
N ASN A 601 41.98 -69.78 -41.42
CA ASN A 601 42.68 -71.06 -41.24
C ASN A 601 41.70 -72.20 -40.94
N ALA A 602 40.68 -71.95 -40.10
CA ALA A 602 39.65 -72.94 -39.81
C ALA A 602 38.76 -73.26 -41.03
N GLN A 603 38.44 -72.27 -41.86
CA GLN A 603 37.67 -72.49 -43.10
C GLN A 603 38.46 -73.27 -44.15
N ASN A 604 39.75 -73.00 -44.30
CA ASN A 604 40.62 -73.78 -45.17
C ASN A 604 40.66 -75.26 -44.72
N ASN A 605 40.66 -75.50 -43.41
CA ASN A 605 40.55 -76.87 -42.89
C ASN A 605 39.22 -77.54 -43.27
N ALA A 606 38.10 -76.80 -43.29
CA ALA A 606 36.82 -77.32 -43.75
C ALA A 606 36.77 -77.56 -45.27
N GLN A 607 37.37 -76.69 -46.09
CA GLN A 607 37.52 -76.93 -47.52
C GLN A 607 38.38 -78.16 -47.81
N ASN A 608 39.44 -78.38 -47.04
CA ASN A 608 40.24 -79.59 -47.12
C ASN A 608 39.41 -80.85 -46.79
N TRP A 609 38.50 -80.78 -45.81
CA TRP A 609 37.56 -81.87 -45.56
C TRP A 609 36.60 -82.11 -46.73
N ALA A 610 36.08 -81.06 -47.36
CA ALA A 610 35.21 -81.19 -48.54
C ALA A 610 35.96 -81.80 -49.74
N TYR A 611 37.21 -81.38 -49.96
CA TYR A 611 38.11 -81.99 -50.95
C TYR A 611 38.35 -83.48 -50.69
N GLN A 612 38.20 -83.96 -49.47
CA GLN A 612 38.32 -85.39 -49.18
C GLN A 612 37.02 -86.18 -49.38
N ASN A 613 35.86 -85.53 -49.40
CA ASN A 613 34.58 -86.24 -49.29
C ASN A 613 33.62 -86.00 -50.46
N LEU A 614 33.85 -84.97 -51.30
CA LEU A 614 33.00 -84.62 -52.43
C LEU A 614 33.65 -84.95 -53.76
N VAL A 615 32.85 -85.16 -54.81
CA VAL A 615 33.36 -85.40 -56.16
C VAL A 615 34.15 -84.21 -56.69
N GLN A 616 35.40 -84.45 -57.10
CA GLN A 616 36.33 -83.44 -57.59
C GLN A 616 36.46 -83.40 -59.12
N ASN A 617 36.31 -84.52 -59.81
CA ASN A 617 36.48 -84.58 -61.27
C ASN A 617 35.73 -85.78 -61.87
N VAL A 618 35.61 -85.83 -63.19
CA VAL A 618 34.92 -86.89 -63.95
C VAL A 618 35.78 -87.28 -65.17
N ARG A 619 35.87 -88.57 -65.52
CA ARG A 619 36.56 -89.09 -66.72
C ARG A 619 35.81 -90.28 -67.31
N LEU A 620 36.36 -90.92 -68.36
CA LEU A 620 35.84 -92.18 -68.89
C LEU A 620 36.82 -93.35 -68.64
N THR A 621 36.31 -94.59 -68.54
CA THR A 621 37.12 -95.82 -68.44
C THR A 621 37.65 -96.27 -69.81
N GLY A 622 38.41 -97.37 -69.82
CA GLY A 622 38.77 -98.08 -71.05
C GLY A 622 37.55 -98.42 -71.90
N ARG A 623 37.74 -98.38 -73.22
CA ARG A 623 36.73 -98.55 -74.27
C ARG A 623 36.29 -100.00 -74.39
N ILE A 624 34.99 -100.22 -74.50
CA ILE A 624 34.31 -101.51 -74.68
C ILE A 624 33.56 -101.45 -76.02
N ASN A 625 33.65 -102.46 -76.88
CA ASN A 625 33.04 -102.44 -78.23
C ASN A 625 31.77 -103.31 -78.31
N GLN A 626 30.77 -102.88 -79.09
CA GLN A 626 29.47 -103.50 -79.33
C GLN A 626 29.12 -103.47 -80.83
N PRO A 627 28.81 -104.60 -81.49
CA PRO A 627 28.49 -104.64 -82.92
C PRO A 627 27.12 -104.01 -83.27
N ASP A 628 26.97 -103.43 -84.47
CA ASP A 628 25.71 -102.87 -85.00
C ASP A 628 24.89 -103.95 -85.74
N THR A 629 23.60 -104.05 -85.42
CA THR A 629 22.67 -105.09 -85.93
C THR A 629 21.56 -104.53 -86.83
N GLY A 630 21.71 -103.30 -87.34
CA GLY A 630 20.79 -102.71 -88.32
C GLY A 630 19.67 -101.86 -87.70
N GLY A 631 19.91 -101.26 -86.53
CA GLY A 631 18.98 -100.38 -85.80
C GLY A 631 19.72 -99.43 -84.83
N GLN A 632 19.00 -98.61 -84.05
CA GLN A 632 19.61 -97.64 -83.14
C GLN A 632 20.42 -98.33 -82.01
N VAL A 633 21.71 -98.01 -81.85
CA VAL A 633 22.59 -98.56 -80.78
C VAL A 633 22.47 -97.71 -79.49
N ARG A 634 22.32 -98.35 -78.30
CA ARG A 634 22.28 -97.70 -76.96
C ARG A 634 23.28 -98.34 -75.97
N VAL A 635 23.92 -97.56 -75.10
CA VAL A 635 24.97 -97.98 -74.13
C VAL A 635 24.48 -97.96 -72.67
N PRO A 636 25.13 -98.70 -71.72
CA PRO A 636 24.68 -98.82 -70.32
C PRO A 636 24.62 -97.52 -69.51
N ASP A 637 23.86 -97.53 -68.41
CA ASP A 637 23.72 -96.37 -67.52
C ASP A 637 25.07 -96.02 -66.87
N GLY A 638 25.38 -94.72 -66.84
CA GLY A 638 26.69 -94.25 -66.43
C GLY A 638 27.80 -94.50 -67.46
N CYS A 639 27.50 -95.02 -68.65
CA CYS A 639 28.41 -95.07 -69.78
C CYS A 639 28.07 -94.05 -70.87
N VAL A 640 29.05 -93.75 -71.71
CA VAL A 640 28.88 -92.95 -72.93
C VAL A 640 29.53 -93.63 -74.11
N PHE A 641 29.04 -93.37 -75.33
CA PHE A 641 29.67 -93.83 -76.56
C PHE A 641 31.04 -93.16 -76.76
N THR A 642 32.05 -93.94 -77.11
CA THR A 642 33.44 -93.51 -77.31
C THR A 642 33.98 -93.79 -78.72
N GLY A 643 33.12 -94.23 -79.64
CA GLY A 643 33.44 -94.31 -81.06
C GLY A 643 32.54 -95.29 -81.82
N MET A 644 32.58 -95.19 -83.13
CA MET A 644 31.86 -96.06 -84.07
C MET A 644 32.67 -96.21 -85.36
N SER A 645 32.44 -97.28 -86.14
CA SER A 645 33.15 -97.55 -87.39
C SER A 645 32.26 -97.29 -88.62
N GLY A 646 32.78 -96.56 -89.61
CA GLY A 646 32.21 -96.44 -90.96
C GLY A 646 32.91 -95.42 -91.86
N ALA A 647 33.71 -95.86 -92.84
CA ALA A 647 34.07 -95.06 -94.02
C ALA A 647 34.46 -95.93 -95.22
N ASN A 648 33.70 -95.75 -96.31
CA ASN A 648 33.91 -96.11 -97.71
C ASN A 648 34.85 -97.28 -98.06
N TYR A 649 34.23 -98.32 -98.64
CA TYR A 649 34.77 -99.58 -99.17
C TYR A 649 35.01 -100.70 -98.14
N ASP A 650 33.92 -101.11 -97.47
CA ASP A 650 33.61 -102.46 -96.91
C ASP A 650 34.55 -103.05 -95.82
N PRO A 651 34.42 -102.60 -94.55
CA PRO A 651 34.15 -103.56 -93.45
C PRO A 651 33.02 -103.14 -92.46
N SER A 652 32.45 -104.13 -91.75
CA SER A 652 31.25 -104.10 -90.87
C SER A 652 31.21 -103.01 -89.78
N ILE A 653 30.01 -102.46 -89.51
CA ILE A 653 29.73 -101.33 -88.59
C ILE A 653 29.67 -101.81 -87.11
N TRP A 654 30.30 -101.07 -86.19
CA TRP A 654 30.26 -101.32 -84.73
C TRP A 654 30.35 -100.00 -83.95
N ALA A 655 29.91 -100.00 -82.69
CA ALA A 655 29.98 -98.88 -81.75
C ALA A 655 30.72 -99.27 -80.47
N SER A 656 31.07 -98.30 -79.62
CA SER A 656 31.89 -98.55 -78.44
C SER A 656 31.60 -97.56 -77.34
N TYR A 657 31.80 -97.94 -76.08
CA TYR A 657 31.46 -97.13 -74.91
C TYR A 657 32.43 -97.29 -73.75
N SER A 658 32.38 -96.35 -72.81
CA SER A 658 33.17 -96.35 -71.58
C SER A 658 32.32 -95.87 -70.39
N TYR A 659 32.57 -96.38 -69.19
CA TYR A 659 31.95 -95.85 -67.96
C TYR A 659 32.50 -94.47 -67.65
N VAL A 660 31.64 -93.59 -67.18
CA VAL A 660 32.02 -92.33 -66.58
C VAL A 660 32.53 -92.62 -65.17
N GLN A 661 33.74 -92.19 -64.80
CA GLN A 661 34.29 -92.27 -63.45
C GLN A 661 34.39 -90.90 -62.81
N VAL A 662 34.13 -90.79 -61.51
CA VAL A 662 34.36 -89.59 -60.70
C VAL A 662 35.54 -89.74 -59.76
N LEU A 663 36.34 -88.69 -59.65
CA LEU A 663 37.41 -88.56 -58.69
C LEU A 663 36.82 -88.11 -57.36
N ILE A 664 36.95 -88.93 -56.34
CA ILE A 664 36.62 -88.56 -54.96
C ILE A 664 37.79 -88.96 -54.08
N ASN A 665 38.28 -88.02 -53.29
CA ASN A 665 39.43 -88.14 -52.42
C ASN A 665 40.68 -88.65 -53.15
N GLY A 666 40.92 -88.15 -54.37
CA GLY A 666 42.05 -88.61 -55.18
C GLY A 666 41.92 -90.03 -55.76
N SER A 667 40.78 -90.73 -55.58
CA SER A 667 40.49 -92.02 -56.21
C SER A 667 39.33 -91.97 -57.22
N TRP A 668 39.50 -92.60 -58.38
CA TRP A 668 38.48 -92.64 -59.44
C TRP A 668 37.49 -93.79 -59.21
N ARG A 669 36.19 -93.50 -59.28
CA ARG A 669 35.06 -94.40 -59.00
C ARG A 669 34.07 -94.37 -60.17
N ASN A 670 33.54 -95.49 -60.64
CA ASN A 670 32.55 -95.48 -61.74
C ASN A 670 31.21 -94.87 -61.27
N ILE A 671 30.55 -94.11 -62.14
CA ILE A 671 29.19 -93.60 -61.97
C ILE A 671 28.21 -94.63 -62.57
N GLY A 672 27.10 -94.89 -61.89
CA GLY A 672 26.00 -95.72 -62.42
C GLY A 672 26.18 -97.23 -62.23
N THR A 673 27.32 -97.68 -61.71
CA THR A 673 27.47 -99.04 -61.17
C THR A 673 27.06 -99.01 -59.70
N SER A 674 25.88 -99.55 -59.38
CA SER A 674 25.53 -99.87 -57.99
C SER A 674 26.47 -100.95 -57.44
#